data_AF-A0A7T6XFA3-F1
#
_entry.id   AF-A0A7T6XFA3-F1
#
_cell.length_a   1.000
_cell.length_b   1.000
_cell.length_c   1.000
_cell.angle_alpha   90.00
_cell.angle_beta   90.00
_cell.angle_gamma   90.00
#
_symmetry.space_group_name_H-M   'P 1'
#
loop_
_entity.id
_entity.type
_entity.pdbx_description
1 polymer ?
#
loop_
_entity_poly.entity_id
_entity_poly.type
_entity_poly.pdbx_seq_one_letter_code
_entity_poly.pdbx_strand_id
1 'polypeptide(L)'
;MPLCFGLSGLSGLHLDVTTAENSPLSPGSERILTLAIGSTPGWGVGRLGVAASNAPQSVTLSGDLDAVEEAKRYFDNQNIFARQLKVDTAYHSHHMQPCTEPYLRSLLACDIEVRRPRKGCFWNSSVRGDTQLLKGDLKSLKGPYWVANMVQTVMFSQAMESSIWHGGPWDVAIEVGPHPALKGPAEQTIKAVFGSAPAYTGVLRRSESDVEAISGALGFHWSHLGPSFVDFDGYLSTFYGPATRPPPRMLKDLPSYCWDHDKIYWRESRVSKQFRTGTDHYHELLGRRMLNDAEHELRWRNVLKCSELSWVRGHEVLGQILLPGAAYVSLALEAGKQLAAGRTIRLLEVQEVDIRRPVLIPDNKEGIETMFIARLMDSNNDTVLKAKFSFFSCSDSSTGSMVHTCNGRVLVHFGSSSVDGLPRREPVPPSLLNVDVDRVYSVFSGIGLNYQGIFRGLSNVQRSLDYATSIATWSQSDLDNDYVIHPALLDVVFQSLFVARSHPSTEQVTNTLLPVKIQRVLVNPKVSVVEAEGTVMVNLDSYVVDRTPTSLLGDMHVYNTLSGDAVVQIEGLLLKAIAEPTESQDRQIFSETVWQADASLNLIMPERDFTNDGVEMDLAAAIDRAALYYMQRLLEEFDPPERASLAWYHQRMCEAFENHLESVKKGIHPVVRREWLADGLEALKALDEKYPNQIDLQLVHAIGDNLASVLRGEKQLLQVMLQNNMLSRFYMMMMMMMMNSLTRFSSLYIHAAMRGLRPRARSRR
;
A
#
# COMPACT_ATOMS: atom_id res chain seq x y z
N MET A 1 93.95 -29.81 46.09
CA MET A 1 94.55 -31.11 46.47
C MET A 1 93.55 -32.20 46.12
N PRO A 2 93.90 -33.22 45.32
CA PRO A 2 93.02 -34.34 45.04
C PRO A 2 93.11 -35.32 46.22
N LEU A 3 92.00 -35.62 46.87
CA LEU A 3 91.90 -36.82 47.73
C LEU A 3 91.27 -37.92 46.89
N CYS A 4 92.13 -38.60 46.13
CA CYS A 4 91.84 -39.93 45.61
C CYS A 4 91.76 -40.89 46.80
N PHE A 5 90.58 -41.39 47.11
CA PHE A 5 90.43 -42.71 47.71
C PHE A 5 89.99 -43.66 46.61
N GLY A 6 90.90 -44.55 46.22
CA GLY A 6 90.57 -45.69 45.38
C GLY A 6 89.70 -46.65 46.16
N LEU A 7 88.39 -46.63 45.88
CA LEU A 7 87.47 -47.74 46.15
C LEU A 7 87.19 -48.45 44.82
N SER A 8 88.23 -49.04 44.23
CA SER A 8 88.07 -49.98 43.13
C SER A 8 87.47 -51.27 43.69
N GLY A 9 86.14 -51.40 43.61
CA GLY A 9 85.42 -52.59 44.05
C GLY A 9 83.96 -52.38 44.49
N LEU A 10 83.45 -51.14 44.53
CA LEU A 10 82.08 -50.86 45.00
C LEU A 10 81.29 -50.13 43.89
N SER A 11 80.54 -50.89 43.10
CA SER A 11 79.48 -50.34 42.24
C SER A 11 78.21 -50.28 43.08
N GLY A 12 78.00 -49.15 43.74
CA GLY A 12 76.78 -48.93 44.51
C GLY A 12 75.61 -48.62 43.57
N LEU A 13 74.68 -49.56 43.42
CA LEU A 13 73.56 -49.46 42.49
C LEU A 13 72.32 -48.89 43.15
N HIS A 14 71.65 -47.98 42.48
CA HIS A 14 70.29 -47.58 42.87
C HIS A 14 69.27 -48.33 42.02
N LEU A 15 68.20 -48.81 42.64
CA LEU A 15 67.07 -49.45 41.98
C LEU A 15 65.80 -48.67 42.30
N ASP A 16 65.20 -48.06 41.29
CA ASP A 16 63.92 -47.34 41.41
C ASP A 16 62.77 -48.31 41.17
N VAL A 17 61.93 -48.50 42.19
CA VAL A 17 60.84 -49.50 42.22
C VAL A 17 59.50 -48.77 42.25
N THR A 18 58.61 -49.08 41.31
CA THR A 18 57.27 -48.47 41.21
C THR A 18 56.19 -49.54 41.08
N THR A 19 55.13 -49.46 41.88
CA THR A 19 53.97 -50.36 41.80
C THR A 19 52.83 -49.73 41.00
N ALA A 20 52.11 -50.53 40.20
CA ALA A 20 50.97 -50.05 39.41
C ALA A 20 49.68 -49.89 40.24
N GLU A 21 48.78 -49.01 39.80
CA GLU A 21 47.60 -48.48 40.53
C GLU A 21 46.48 -49.48 40.91
N ASN A 22 46.61 -50.79 40.72
CA ASN A 22 45.46 -51.73 40.81
C ASN A 22 45.67 -52.97 41.70
N SER A 23 46.15 -52.81 42.94
CA SER A 23 46.02 -53.86 43.96
C SER A 23 45.26 -53.33 45.18
N PRO A 24 44.02 -53.77 45.44
CA PRO A 24 43.25 -53.33 46.59
C PRO A 24 43.75 -54.07 47.84
N LEU A 25 44.66 -53.46 48.61
CA LEU A 25 44.99 -53.74 50.03
C LEU A 25 46.17 -52.84 50.49
N SER A 26 45.85 -51.76 51.24
CA SER A 26 46.68 -50.98 52.21
C SER A 26 47.99 -50.29 51.70
N PRO A 27 48.64 -49.38 52.48
CA PRO A 27 49.56 -48.35 51.97
C PRO A 27 50.72 -48.89 51.12
N GLY A 28 50.83 -48.40 49.88
CA GLY A 28 51.80 -48.91 48.89
C GLY A 28 53.27 -48.77 49.31
N SER A 29 53.60 -47.77 50.12
CA SER A 29 54.97 -47.55 50.63
C SER A 29 55.32 -48.55 51.72
N GLU A 30 54.40 -48.84 52.66
CA GLU A 30 54.63 -49.79 53.75
C GLU A 30 54.91 -51.19 53.24
N ARG A 31 54.24 -51.65 52.17
CA ARG A 31 54.45 -52.99 51.62
C ARG A 31 55.81 -53.13 50.91
N ILE A 32 56.27 -52.09 50.18
CA ILE A 32 57.60 -52.07 49.55
C ILE A 32 58.70 -51.85 50.60
N LEU A 33 58.47 -50.99 51.60
CA LEU A 33 59.35 -50.79 52.76
C LEU A 33 59.49 -52.09 53.58
N THR A 34 58.39 -52.82 53.77
CA THR A 34 58.39 -54.13 54.46
C THR A 34 59.10 -55.19 53.62
N LEU A 35 58.95 -55.20 52.29
CA LEU A 35 59.68 -56.10 51.39
C LEU A 35 61.18 -55.76 51.27
N ALA A 36 61.56 -54.49 51.42
CA ALA A 36 62.95 -54.03 51.33
C ALA A 36 63.72 -54.12 52.67
N ILE A 37 63.00 -54.05 53.80
CA ILE A 37 63.59 -54.02 55.16
C ILE A 37 63.29 -55.32 55.94
N GLY A 38 62.34 -56.16 55.50
CA GLY A 38 61.86 -57.33 56.26
C GLY A 38 61.61 -58.61 55.44
N SER A 39 62.34 -59.67 55.80
CA SER A 39 61.97 -61.09 55.64
C SER A 39 61.81 -61.68 54.23
N THR A 40 62.55 -61.22 53.22
CA THR A 40 62.90 -62.04 52.05
C THR A 40 64.18 -62.83 52.34
N PRO A 41 64.17 -64.18 52.25
CA PRO A 41 65.36 -64.99 52.50
C PRO A 41 66.37 -64.78 51.37
N GLY A 42 67.41 -63.96 51.62
CA GLY A 42 68.51 -63.68 50.67
C GLY A 42 69.16 -62.32 50.87
N TRP A 43 68.40 -61.29 51.24
CA TRP A 43 68.88 -59.91 51.32
C TRP A 43 69.24 -59.54 52.76
N GLY A 44 70.47 -59.84 53.17
CA GLY A 44 70.94 -59.68 54.55
C GLY A 44 70.77 -58.25 55.11
N VAL A 45 70.50 -58.17 56.42
CA VAL A 45 70.46 -56.90 57.18
C VAL A 45 71.78 -56.14 56.97
N GLY A 46 71.69 -54.94 56.43
CA GLY A 46 72.83 -54.04 56.24
C GLY A 46 73.41 -53.98 54.82
N ARG A 47 72.97 -54.81 53.88
CA ARG A 47 73.51 -54.82 52.49
C ARG A 47 72.71 -54.00 51.48
N LEU A 48 71.39 -53.90 51.69
CA LEU A 48 70.44 -53.12 50.88
C LEU A 48 69.57 -52.28 51.82
N GLY A 49 69.33 -51.02 51.46
CA GLY A 49 68.50 -50.10 52.24
C GLY A 49 67.68 -49.18 51.35
N VAL A 50 66.70 -48.49 51.94
CA VAL A 50 65.90 -47.49 51.23
C VAL A 50 66.69 -46.19 51.18
N ALA A 51 67.11 -45.79 49.98
CA ALA A 51 67.76 -44.52 49.75
C ALA A 51 66.78 -43.36 49.72
N ALA A 52 65.63 -43.53 49.07
CA ALA A 52 64.63 -42.48 48.93
C ALA A 52 63.20 -43.04 48.90
N SER A 53 62.28 -42.34 49.57
CA SER A 53 60.83 -42.50 49.46
C SER A 53 60.31 -41.40 48.55
N ASN A 54 60.26 -41.66 47.24
CA ASN A 54 59.96 -40.66 46.19
C ASN A 54 58.46 -40.34 46.08
N ALA A 55 57.59 -41.33 46.23
CA ALA A 55 56.14 -41.15 46.23
C ALA A 55 55.48 -42.29 47.03
N PRO A 56 54.16 -42.24 47.30
CA PRO A 56 53.48 -43.32 48.01
C PRO A 56 53.63 -44.71 47.37
N GLN A 57 53.93 -44.77 46.08
CA GLN A 57 54.13 -46.00 45.31
C GLN A 57 55.50 -46.09 44.61
N SER A 58 56.45 -45.21 44.95
CA SER A 58 57.78 -45.15 44.33
C SER A 58 58.87 -44.98 45.39
N VAL A 59 59.83 -45.90 45.41
CA VAL A 59 61.00 -45.85 46.30
C VAL A 59 62.27 -46.19 45.54
N THR A 60 63.39 -45.64 45.98
CA THR A 60 64.71 -45.99 45.48
C THR A 60 65.48 -46.78 46.54
N LEU A 61 65.94 -47.97 46.17
CA LEU A 61 66.81 -48.81 46.99
C LEU A 61 68.27 -48.56 46.64
N SER A 62 69.17 -48.62 47.62
CA SER A 62 70.62 -48.48 47.43
C SER A 62 71.39 -49.48 48.30
N GLY A 63 72.54 -49.95 47.81
CA GLY A 63 73.36 -50.92 48.53
C GLY A 63 74.39 -51.59 47.65
N ASP A 64 74.79 -52.80 48.04
CA ASP A 64 75.76 -53.63 47.31
C ASP A 64 75.25 -54.00 45.90
N LEU A 65 76.15 -54.06 44.91
CA LEU A 65 75.84 -54.37 43.51
C LEU A 65 75.02 -55.65 43.37
N ASP A 66 75.51 -56.74 43.98
CA ASP A 66 74.91 -58.07 43.86
C ASP A 66 73.54 -58.14 44.53
N ALA A 67 73.36 -57.47 45.68
CA ALA A 67 72.07 -57.35 46.35
C ALA A 67 71.04 -56.58 45.51
N VAL A 68 71.45 -55.54 44.79
CA VAL A 68 70.57 -54.76 43.92
C VAL A 68 70.19 -55.53 42.66
N GLU A 69 71.11 -56.29 42.07
CA GLU A 69 70.81 -57.19 40.94
C GLU A 69 69.83 -58.30 41.35
N GLU A 70 70.00 -58.87 42.55
CA GLU A 70 69.09 -59.86 43.11
C GLU A 70 67.68 -59.26 43.33
N ALA A 71 67.61 -58.07 43.93
CA ALA A 71 66.36 -57.34 44.12
C ALA A 71 65.67 -57.02 42.79
N LYS A 72 66.42 -56.59 41.76
CA LYS A 72 65.87 -56.35 40.43
C LYS A 72 65.23 -57.62 39.85
N ARG A 73 65.94 -58.76 39.88
CA ARG A 73 65.41 -60.04 39.36
C ARG A 73 64.15 -60.46 40.11
N TYR A 74 64.11 -60.24 41.43
CA TYR A 74 62.92 -60.51 42.23
C TYR A 74 61.72 -59.66 41.81
N PHE A 75 61.90 -58.33 41.66
CA PHE A 75 60.81 -57.45 41.24
C PHE A 75 60.36 -57.70 39.80
N ASP A 76 61.30 -57.98 38.89
CA ASP A 76 60.99 -58.38 37.51
C ASP A 76 60.12 -59.66 37.49
N ASN A 77 60.45 -60.67 38.31
CA ASN A 77 59.66 -61.91 38.45
C ASN A 77 58.25 -61.68 39.03
N GLN A 78 58.06 -60.60 39.79
CA GLN A 78 56.77 -60.21 40.37
C GLN A 78 55.98 -59.24 39.48
N ASN A 79 56.47 -58.94 38.27
CA ASN A 79 55.92 -57.92 37.37
C ASN A 79 55.81 -56.51 38.01
N ILE A 80 56.72 -56.20 38.94
CA ILE A 80 56.85 -54.87 39.55
C ILE A 80 57.93 -54.10 38.77
N PHE A 81 57.65 -52.87 38.37
CA PHE A 81 58.60 -52.07 37.60
C PHE A 81 59.81 -51.73 38.47
N ALA A 82 61.00 -52.17 38.05
CA ALA A 82 62.26 -51.89 38.73
C ALA A 82 63.34 -51.47 37.73
N ARG A 83 63.82 -50.23 37.86
CA ARG A 83 64.84 -49.64 36.97
C ARG A 83 66.13 -49.37 37.72
N GLN A 84 67.21 -49.97 37.25
CA GLN A 84 68.55 -49.69 37.74
C GLN A 84 69.02 -48.31 37.24
N LEU A 85 69.45 -47.45 38.15
CA LEU A 85 69.99 -46.13 37.83
C LEU A 85 71.48 -46.24 37.48
N LYS A 86 71.91 -45.46 36.48
CA LYS A 86 73.31 -45.42 36.01
C LYS A 86 74.13 -44.47 36.88
N VAL A 87 74.44 -44.89 38.10
CA VAL A 87 75.28 -44.16 39.05
C VAL A 87 76.40 -45.07 39.56
N ASP A 88 77.52 -44.47 39.93
CA ASP A 88 78.72 -45.16 40.41
C ASP A 88 78.80 -45.24 41.94
N THR A 89 77.88 -44.57 42.65
CA THR A 89 77.92 -44.38 44.09
C THR A 89 76.56 -44.69 44.73
N ALA A 90 76.51 -45.50 45.80
CA ALA A 90 75.31 -45.78 46.59
C ALA A 90 75.13 -44.77 47.74
N TYR A 91 74.66 -43.58 47.42
CA TYR A 91 74.21 -42.58 48.40
C TYR A 91 73.09 -43.13 49.30
N HIS A 92 72.95 -42.57 50.51
CA HIS A 92 71.93 -42.97 51.49
C HIS A 92 72.02 -44.45 51.93
N SER A 93 73.23 -45.00 51.90
CA SER A 93 73.52 -46.39 52.28
C SER A 93 74.69 -46.47 53.27
N HIS A 94 74.97 -47.68 53.76
CA HIS A 94 76.12 -47.95 54.62
C HIS A 94 77.47 -47.62 53.94
N HIS A 95 77.54 -47.57 52.60
CA HIS A 95 78.74 -47.21 51.85
C HIS A 95 79.19 -45.76 52.12
N MET A 96 78.28 -44.87 52.54
CA MET A 96 78.60 -43.48 52.85
C MET A 96 79.17 -43.28 54.26
N GLN A 97 79.01 -44.26 55.17
CA GLN A 97 79.43 -44.16 56.57
C GLN A 97 80.93 -43.83 56.74
N PRO A 98 81.88 -44.48 56.01
CA PRO A 98 83.30 -44.18 56.13
C PRO A 98 83.67 -42.75 55.70
N CYS A 99 82.86 -42.13 54.85
CA CYS A 99 83.10 -40.79 54.33
C CYS A 99 82.63 -39.68 55.28
N THR A 100 81.84 -40.00 56.31
CA THR A 100 81.14 -39.02 57.16
C THR A 100 82.07 -38.13 57.99
N GLU A 101 83.06 -38.72 58.67
CA GLU A 101 83.97 -37.98 59.57
C GLU A 101 84.90 -37.01 58.80
N PRO A 102 85.58 -37.41 57.70
CA PRO A 102 86.35 -36.48 56.88
C PRO A 102 85.48 -35.36 56.27
N TYR A 103 84.27 -35.70 55.84
CA TYR A 103 83.31 -34.75 55.27
C TYR A 103 82.85 -33.72 56.32
N LEU A 104 82.46 -34.17 57.51
CA LEU A 104 82.02 -33.30 58.60
C LEU A 104 83.12 -32.34 59.03
N ARG A 105 84.35 -32.84 59.20
CA ARG A 105 85.50 -32.00 59.56
C ARG A 105 85.75 -30.91 58.52
N SER A 106 85.64 -31.26 57.24
CA SER A 106 85.80 -30.31 56.13
C SER A 106 84.68 -29.26 56.13
N LEU A 107 83.42 -29.65 56.34
CA LEU A 107 82.29 -28.72 56.44
C LEU A 107 82.45 -27.73 57.61
N LEU A 108 82.86 -28.22 58.79
CA LEU A 108 83.06 -27.36 59.96
C LEU A 108 84.22 -26.37 59.76
N ALA A 109 85.23 -26.74 58.97
CA ALA A 109 86.33 -25.85 58.62
C ALA A 109 85.94 -24.74 57.62
N CYS A 110 84.81 -24.87 56.92
CA CYS A 110 84.30 -23.86 55.98
C CYS A 110 83.59 -22.66 56.65
N ASP A 111 83.45 -22.66 57.98
CA ASP A 111 82.81 -21.61 58.79
C ASP A 111 81.44 -21.13 58.25
N ILE A 112 80.53 -22.09 58.02
CA ILE A 112 79.22 -21.84 57.42
C ILE A 112 78.33 -20.98 58.33
N GLU A 113 77.89 -19.83 57.82
CA GLU A 113 76.90 -18.97 58.46
C GLU A 113 75.46 -19.41 58.15
N VAL A 114 74.80 -20.00 59.15
CA VAL A 114 73.41 -20.43 59.02
C VAL A 114 72.47 -19.23 59.17
N ARG A 115 71.70 -18.93 58.12
CA ARG A 115 70.70 -17.85 58.09
C ARG A 115 69.30 -18.40 58.26
N ARG A 116 68.41 -17.60 58.87
CA ARG A 116 66.98 -17.93 58.95
C ARG A 116 66.28 -17.60 57.62
N PRO A 117 65.31 -18.41 57.18
CA PRO A 117 64.48 -18.08 56.02
C PRO A 117 63.76 -16.75 56.19
N ARG A 118 63.43 -16.09 55.07
CA ARG A 118 62.59 -14.88 55.06
C ARG A 118 61.17 -15.23 55.56
N LYS A 119 60.47 -14.24 56.11
CA LYS A 119 59.07 -14.40 56.55
C LYS A 119 58.21 -14.89 55.37
N GLY A 120 57.44 -15.96 55.58
CA GLY A 120 56.61 -16.60 54.55
C GLY A 120 57.31 -17.66 53.70
N CYS A 121 58.62 -17.86 53.85
CA CYS A 121 59.34 -18.96 53.23
C CYS A 121 59.37 -20.17 54.19
N PHE A 122 58.77 -21.28 53.76
CA PHE A 122 58.78 -22.54 54.50
C PHE A 122 59.72 -23.52 53.82
N TRP A 123 60.55 -24.19 54.62
CA TRP A 123 61.43 -25.26 54.17
C TRP A 123 61.02 -26.57 54.85
N ASN A 124 60.75 -27.59 54.03
CA ASN A 124 60.42 -28.94 54.46
C ASN A 124 61.65 -29.82 54.24
N SER A 125 62.18 -30.40 55.31
CA SER A 125 63.39 -31.22 55.25
C SER A 125 63.05 -32.62 54.73
N SER A 126 63.54 -33.02 53.56
CA SER A 126 63.41 -34.41 53.10
C SER A 126 64.27 -35.38 53.91
N VAL A 127 65.30 -34.92 54.63
CA VAL A 127 66.08 -35.80 55.55
C VAL A 127 65.28 -36.16 56.81
N ARG A 128 64.34 -35.30 57.22
CA ARG A 128 63.55 -35.48 58.46
C ARG A 128 62.09 -35.82 58.19
N GLY A 129 61.58 -35.49 57.00
CA GLY A 129 60.17 -35.62 56.62
C GLY A 129 59.24 -34.55 57.24
N ASP A 130 59.78 -33.48 57.84
CA ASP A 130 59.00 -32.49 58.59
C ASP A 130 59.52 -31.04 58.47
N THR A 131 58.79 -30.10 59.07
CA THR A 131 59.16 -28.67 59.23
C THR A 131 59.79 -28.34 60.58
N GLN A 132 60.00 -29.33 61.45
CA GLN A 132 60.35 -29.08 62.86
C GLN A 132 61.72 -28.41 63.02
N LEU A 133 62.65 -28.66 62.10
CA LEU A 133 63.98 -28.05 62.14
C LEU A 133 63.89 -26.51 62.16
N LEU A 134 62.95 -25.91 61.42
CA LEU A 134 62.76 -24.46 61.37
C LEU A 134 62.22 -23.86 62.67
N LYS A 135 61.59 -24.68 63.52
CA LYS A 135 61.06 -24.26 64.83
C LYS A 135 62.13 -24.34 65.94
N GLY A 136 63.23 -25.05 65.71
CA GLY A 136 64.30 -25.32 66.68
C GLY A 136 65.61 -24.55 66.43
N ASP A 137 66.70 -25.02 67.05
CA ASP A 137 68.06 -24.48 66.83
C ASP A 137 68.63 -25.00 65.49
N LEU A 138 69.04 -24.07 64.62
CA LEU A 138 69.56 -24.36 63.28
C LEU A 138 71.05 -24.72 63.26
N LYS A 139 71.73 -24.81 64.41
CA LYS A 139 73.16 -25.17 64.48
C LYS A 139 73.53 -26.47 63.77
N SER A 140 72.61 -27.43 63.67
CA SER A 140 72.86 -28.68 62.93
C SER A 140 73.14 -28.45 61.44
N LEU A 141 72.65 -27.36 60.85
CA LEU A 141 72.92 -26.96 59.46
C LEU A 141 74.37 -26.50 59.23
N LYS A 142 75.18 -26.32 60.29
CA LYS A 142 76.63 -26.05 60.16
C LYS A 142 77.43 -27.28 59.74
N GLY A 143 76.87 -28.49 59.82
CA GLY A 143 77.60 -29.71 59.48
C GLY A 143 76.79 -31.00 59.67
N PRO A 144 76.34 -31.33 60.90
CA PRO A 144 75.70 -32.62 61.20
C PRO A 144 74.49 -32.96 60.31
N TYR A 145 73.69 -31.97 59.92
CA TYR A 145 72.56 -32.19 59.01
C TYR A 145 72.98 -32.66 57.62
N TRP A 146 74.08 -32.13 57.09
CA TRP A 146 74.58 -32.50 55.75
C TRP A 146 75.18 -33.91 55.74
N VAL A 147 75.78 -34.34 56.85
CA VAL A 147 76.16 -35.74 57.06
C VAL A 147 74.92 -36.64 57.06
N ALA A 148 73.88 -36.25 57.80
CA ALA A 148 72.61 -36.96 57.81
C ALA A 148 71.97 -37.02 56.42
N ASN A 149 72.01 -35.92 55.65
CA ASN A 149 71.52 -35.87 54.27
C ASN A 149 72.19 -36.91 53.37
N MET A 150 73.50 -37.11 53.49
CA MET A 150 74.25 -38.05 52.66
C MET A 150 74.00 -39.53 53.02
N VAL A 151 73.62 -39.79 54.27
CA VAL A 151 73.59 -41.15 54.86
C VAL A 151 72.18 -41.67 55.09
N GLN A 152 71.26 -40.81 55.55
CA GLN A 152 69.89 -41.19 55.88
C GLN A 152 69.01 -41.24 54.63
N THR A 153 67.93 -42.01 54.72
CA THR A 153 66.89 -42.11 53.71
C THR A 153 66.25 -40.75 53.42
N VAL A 154 66.10 -40.41 52.14
CA VAL A 154 65.41 -39.21 51.68
C VAL A 154 63.89 -39.43 51.72
N MET A 155 63.22 -38.80 52.67
CA MET A 155 61.77 -38.81 52.86
C MET A 155 61.08 -37.73 51.99
N PHE A 156 61.22 -37.84 50.65
CA PHE A 156 60.70 -36.84 49.72
C PHE A 156 59.16 -36.79 49.70
N SER A 157 58.49 -37.95 49.63
CA SER A 157 57.03 -38.05 49.71
C SER A 157 56.52 -37.36 50.97
N GLN A 158 57.05 -37.73 52.13
CA GLN A 158 56.64 -37.20 53.43
C GLN A 158 56.90 -35.70 53.54
N ALA A 159 58.00 -35.19 52.99
CA ALA A 159 58.28 -33.76 52.94
C ALA A 159 57.26 -33.00 52.06
N MET A 160 56.83 -33.57 50.93
CA MET A 160 55.78 -33.00 50.08
C MET A 160 54.43 -33.01 50.80
N GLU A 161 54.07 -34.11 51.46
CA GLU A 161 52.85 -34.20 52.28
C GLU A 161 52.86 -33.16 53.40
N SER A 162 53.98 -33.06 54.14
CA SER A 162 54.19 -32.04 55.16
C SER A 162 54.03 -30.63 54.59
N SER A 163 54.50 -30.37 53.37
CA SER A 163 54.40 -29.05 52.75
C SER A 163 52.96 -28.62 52.47
N ILE A 164 52.08 -29.57 52.14
CA ILE A 164 50.65 -29.32 51.91
C ILE A 164 49.98 -29.00 53.24
N TRP A 165 50.20 -29.84 54.26
CA TRP A 165 49.54 -29.68 55.57
C TRP A 165 49.98 -28.44 56.34
N HIS A 166 51.24 -28.02 56.19
CA HIS A 166 51.81 -26.90 56.97
C HIS A 166 51.92 -25.60 56.20
N GLY A 167 51.63 -25.58 54.88
CA GLY A 167 51.75 -24.37 54.07
C GLY A 167 50.77 -24.22 52.90
N GLY A 168 49.90 -25.21 52.62
CA GLY A 168 49.13 -25.27 51.38
C GLY A 168 47.89 -24.35 51.29
N PRO A 169 47.07 -24.53 50.23
CA PRO A 169 47.43 -25.12 48.94
C PRO A 169 48.35 -24.19 48.14
N TRP A 170 49.24 -24.77 47.34
CA TRP A 170 50.16 -24.02 46.46
C TRP A 170 49.52 -23.83 45.08
N ASP A 171 49.69 -22.67 44.45
CA ASP A 171 49.12 -22.40 43.13
C ASP A 171 49.93 -23.08 42.00
N VAL A 172 51.26 -23.12 42.14
CA VAL A 172 52.21 -23.68 41.15
C VAL A 172 53.35 -24.38 41.90
N ALA A 173 53.87 -25.47 41.32
CA ALA A 173 55.07 -26.15 41.74
C ALA A 173 56.20 -25.94 40.71
N ILE A 174 57.39 -25.56 41.20
CA ILE A 174 58.57 -25.29 40.38
C ILE A 174 59.67 -26.29 40.75
N GLU A 175 60.09 -27.09 39.78
CA GLU A 175 61.25 -27.96 39.94
C GLU A 175 62.52 -27.22 39.55
N VAL A 176 63.36 -26.94 40.55
CA VAL A 176 64.68 -26.31 40.36
C VAL A 176 65.72 -27.42 40.20
N GLY A 177 66.17 -27.61 38.96
CA GLY A 177 67.16 -28.62 38.61
C GLY A 177 67.43 -28.66 37.11
N PRO A 178 68.41 -29.46 36.64
CA PRO A 178 68.81 -29.52 35.23
C PRO A 178 67.77 -30.21 34.32
N HIS A 179 66.79 -30.90 34.90
CA HIS A 179 65.69 -31.57 34.20
C HIS A 179 64.57 -31.90 35.21
N PRO A 180 63.28 -31.84 34.82
CA PRO A 180 62.17 -32.19 35.70
C PRO A 180 62.08 -33.71 35.95
N ALA A 181 62.90 -34.22 36.85
CA ALA A 181 62.95 -35.63 37.23
C ALA A 181 61.93 -35.98 38.33
N LEU A 182 61.49 -34.98 39.11
CA LEU A 182 60.63 -35.15 40.28
C LEU A 182 59.15 -34.87 40.00
N LYS A 183 58.81 -34.39 38.80
CA LYS A 183 57.42 -34.13 38.39
C LYS A 183 56.46 -35.29 38.68
N GLY A 184 56.77 -36.49 38.21
CA GLY A 184 55.91 -37.67 38.39
C GLY A 184 55.68 -38.01 39.87
N PRO A 185 56.74 -38.24 40.65
CA PRO A 185 56.63 -38.52 42.08
C PRO A 185 55.94 -37.42 42.89
N ALA A 186 56.23 -36.14 42.59
CA ALA A 186 55.61 -35.00 43.26
C ALA A 186 54.10 -34.93 42.97
N GLU A 187 53.68 -35.06 41.71
CA GLU A 187 52.27 -35.06 41.35
C GLU A 187 51.50 -36.23 41.99
N GLN A 188 52.10 -37.43 42.01
CA GLN A 188 51.50 -38.60 42.67
C GLN A 188 51.28 -38.35 44.17
N THR A 189 52.31 -37.85 44.85
CA THR A 189 52.24 -37.55 46.29
C THR A 189 51.19 -36.48 46.59
N ILE A 190 51.20 -35.38 45.82
CA ILE A 190 50.28 -34.27 46.05
C ILE A 190 48.83 -34.70 45.74
N LYS A 191 48.59 -35.45 44.65
CA LYS A 191 47.26 -36.00 44.33
C LYS A 191 46.78 -36.96 45.41
N ALA A 192 47.65 -37.82 45.94
CA ALA A 192 47.27 -38.77 46.98
C ALA A 192 46.80 -38.09 48.27
N VAL A 193 47.38 -36.94 48.64
CA VAL A 193 47.04 -36.22 49.88
C VAL A 193 45.97 -35.15 49.70
N PHE A 194 45.97 -34.44 48.57
CA PHE A 194 45.12 -33.26 48.34
C PHE A 194 44.06 -33.45 47.24
N GLY A 195 44.04 -34.59 46.55
CA GLY A 195 43.07 -34.91 45.49
C GLY A 195 43.33 -34.25 44.13
N SER A 196 44.19 -33.22 44.08
CA SER A 196 44.65 -32.58 42.85
C SER A 196 46.08 -32.08 43.01
N ALA A 197 46.85 -32.03 41.92
CA ALA A 197 48.20 -31.45 41.92
C ALA A 197 48.16 -30.04 41.33
N PRO A 198 48.95 -29.09 41.87
CA PRO A 198 49.11 -27.78 41.27
C PRO A 198 49.80 -27.87 39.91
N ALA A 199 49.72 -26.79 39.14
CA ALA A 199 50.41 -26.69 37.87
C ALA A 199 51.93 -26.87 38.09
N TYR A 200 52.57 -27.80 37.36
CA TYR A 200 53.97 -28.20 37.59
C TYR A 200 54.86 -27.83 36.41
N THR A 201 55.94 -27.09 36.68
CA THR A 201 56.94 -26.72 35.67
C THR A 201 58.37 -26.92 36.16
N GLY A 202 59.27 -27.29 35.25
CA GLY A 202 60.71 -27.34 35.51
C GLY A 202 61.41 -26.13 34.93
N VAL A 203 62.48 -25.65 35.56
CA VAL A 203 63.22 -24.47 35.11
C VAL A 203 64.26 -24.76 34.01
N LEU A 204 64.73 -26.01 33.91
CA LEU A 204 65.62 -26.48 32.84
C LEU A 204 65.16 -27.83 32.31
N ARG A 205 65.55 -28.15 31.09
CA ARG A 205 65.22 -29.41 30.42
C ARG A 205 66.46 -29.96 29.71
N ARG A 206 66.60 -31.28 29.76
CA ARG A 206 67.75 -31.98 29.20
C ARG A 206 67.72 -31.86 27.67
N SER A 207 68.85 -31.44 27.10
CA SER A 207 69.03 -31.28 25.65
C SER A 207 68.20 -30.13 25.04
N GLU A 208 67.75 -29.18 25.86
CA GLU A 208 67.07 -27.95 25.41
C GLU A 208 67.92 -26.72 25.75
N SER A 209 67.62 -25.58 25.13
CA SER A 209 68.25 -24.30 25.46
C SER A 209 67.83 -23.83 26.85
N ASP A 210 68.80 -23.57 27.73
CA ASP A 210 68.54 -23.08 29.09
C ASP A 210 67.71 -21.79 29.09
N VAL A 211 67.96 -20.89 28.13
CA VAL A 211 67.23 -19.62 28.00
C VAL A 211 65.77 -19.86 27.62
N GLU A 212 65.50 -20.79 26.71
CA GLU A 212 64.15 -21.13 26.29
C GLU A 212 63.39 -21.87 27.40
N ALA A 213 64.07 -22.76 28.13
CA ALA A 213 63.47 -23.49 29.25
C ALA A 213 63.06 -22.55 30.39
N ILE A 214 63.93 -21.61 30.78
CA ILE A 214 63.61 -20.59 31.79
C ILE A 214 62.51 -19.65 31.28
N SER A 215 62.59 -19.19 30.03
CA SER A 215 61.55 -18.32 29.44
C SER A 215 60.20 -19.01 29.35
N GLY A 216 60.19 -20.30 29.01
CA GLY A 216 59.00 -21.15 29.01
C GLY A 216 58.43 -21.34 30.41
N ALA A 217 59.29 -21.50 31.43
CA ALA A 217 58.86 -21.53 32.82
C ALA A 217 58.20 -20.19 33.22
N LEU A 218 58.78 -19.04 32.87
CA LEU A 218 58.16 -17.73 33.12
C LEU A 218 56.82 -17.57 32.39
N GLY A 219 56.76 -17.98 31.11
CA GLY A 219 55.52 -17.97 30.33
C GLY A 219 54.44 -18.86 30.92
N PHE A 220 54.81 -20.02 31.48
CA PHE A 220 53.91 -20.91 32.20
C PHE A 220 53.34 -20.25 33.46
N HIS A 221 54.17 -19.55 34.24
CA HIS A 221 53.67 -18.81 35.41
C HIS A 221 52.72 -17.68 34.99
N TRP A 222 53.10 -16.94 33.95
CA TRP A 222 52.28 -15.86 33.41
C TRP A 222 50.92 -16.34 32.93
N SER A 223 50.85 -17.50 32.25
CA SER A 223 49.60 -18.04 31.72
C SER A 223 48.68 -18.63 32.80
N HIS A 224 49.22 -19.12 33.90
CA HIS A 224 48.43 -19.77 34.97
C HIS A 224 48.06 -18.81 36.10
N LEU A 225 48.95 -17.88 36.47
CA LEU A 225 48.76 -16.95 37.58
C LEU A 225 48.43 -15.53 37.13
N GLY A 226 48.72 -15.20 35.87
CA GLY A 226 48.53 -13.87 35.32
C GLY A 226 49.76 -12.96 35.42
N PRO A 227 49.69 -11.75 34.86
CA PRO A 227 50.82 -10.85 34.70
C PRO A 227 51.43 -10.33 36.01
N SER A 228 50.64 -10.24 37.08
CA SER A 228 51.10 -9.70 38.37
C SER A 228 52.09 -10.60 39.10
N PHE A 229 52.21 -11.87 38.71
CA PHE A 229 53.07 -12.87 39.37
C PHE A 229 54.42 -13.05 38.68
N VAL A 230 54.69 -12.30 37.60
CA VAL A 230 55.97 -12.32 36.89
C VAL A 230 56.56 -10.91 36.88
N ASP A 231 57.65 -10.74 37.62
CA ASP A 231 58.41 -9.49 37.65
C ASP A 231 59.47 -9.47 36.54
N PHE A 232 59.07 -8.99 35.36
CA PHE A 232 60.00 -8.83 34.22
C PHE A 232 61.07 -7.77 34.46
N ASP A 233 60.79 -6.75 35.27
CA ASP A 233 61.77 -5.71 35.62
C ASP A 233 62.85 -6.28 36.54
N GLY A 234 62.45 -7.03 37.58
CA GLY A 234 63.35 -7.76 38.47
C GLY A 234 64.19 -8.80 37.72
N TYR A 235 63.58 -9.57 36.82
CA TYR A 235 64.29 -10.50 35.94
C TYR A 235 65.40 -9.79 35.15
N LEU A 236 65.08 -8.68 34.47
CA LEU A 236 66.07 -7.91 33.71
C LEU A 236 67.17 -7.32 34.61
N SER A 237 66.82 -6.86 35.81
CA SER A 237 67.77 -6.30 36.77
C SER A 237 68.82 -7.31 37.27
N THR A 238 68.54 -8.61 37.13
CA THR A 238 69.47 -9.69 37.51
C THR A 238 70.64 -9.82 36.51
N PHE A 239 70.41 -9.50 35.23
CA PHE A 239 71.42 -9.62 34.18
C PHE A 239 72.09 -8.29 33.82
N TYR A 240 71.41 -7.17 34.07
CA TYR A 240 71.88 -5.84 33.73
C TYR A 240 71.93 -4.96 34.97
N GLY A 241 73.07 -4.31 35.21
CA GLY A 241 73.16 -3.23 36.19
C GLY A 241 72.38 -1.98 35.75
N PRO A 242 72.15 -1.01 36.66
CA PRO A 242 71.33 0.18 36.38
C PRO A 242 71.80 0.99 35.16
N ALA A 243 73.11 1.01 34.89
CA ALA A 243 73.72 1.75 33.78
C ALA A 243 73.82 0.96 32.46
N THR A 244 73.62 -0.36 32.49
CA THR A 244 73.81 -1.25 31.34
C THR A 244 72.50 -1.78 30.77
N ARG A 245 71.36 -1.35 31.32
CA ARG A 245 70.04 -1.82 30.90
C ARG A 245 69.68 -1.23 29.52
N PRO A 246 69.36 -2.06 28.51
CA PRO A 246 68.90 -1.55 27.23
C PRO A 246 67.56 -0.81 27.38
N PRO A 247 67.33 0.27 26.62
CA PRO A 247 66.06 0.99 26.67
C PRO A 247 64.92 0.08 26.17
N PRO A 248 63.70 0.18 26.76
CA PRO A 248 62.57 -0.61 26.31
C PRO A 248 62.24 -0.28 24.85
N ARG A 249 62.10 -1.32 24.02
CA ARG A 249 61.69 -1.19 22.62
C ARG A 249 60.17 -1.31 22.53
N MET A 250 59.49 -0.24 22.13
CA MET A 250 58.05 -0.27 21.88
C MET A 250 57.73 -1.11 20.64
N LEU A 251 56.92 -2.15 20.81
CA LEU A 251 56.38 -2.96 19.71
C LEU A 251 55.15 -2.25 19.15
N LYS A 252 55.22 -1.82 17.88
CA LYS A 252 54.14 -1.06 17.22
C LYS A 252 53.20 -1.93 16.37
N ASP A 253 53.68 -3.09 15.94
CA ASP A 253 53.00 -3.94 14.94
C ASP A 253 52.37 -5.19 15.59
N LEU A 254 51.82 -5.04 16.79
CA LEU A 254 51.07 -6.13 17.44
C LEU A 254 49.67 -6.24 16.82
N PRO A 255 49.19 -7.47 16.55
CA PRO A 255 47.81 -7.66 16.08
C PRO A 255 46.83 -7.10 17.12
N SER A 256 45.76 -6.46 16.63
CA SER A 256 44.65 -6.04 17.49
C SER A 256 43.90 -7.26 18.04
N TYR A 257 43.14 -7.03 19.11
CA TYR A 257 42.23 -8.04 19.64
C TYR A 257 41.26 -8.49 18.54
N CYS A 258 41.25 -9.78 18.24
CA CYS A 258 40.39 -10.38 17.24
C CYS A 258 39.01 -10.63 17.86
N TRP A 259 38.05 -9.76 17.57
CA TRP A 259 36.66 -9.96 17.97
C TRP A 259 36.07 -11.16 17.24
N ASP A 260 35.23 -11.94 17.93
CA ASP A 260 34.44 -12.99 17.33
C ASP A 260 33.27 -12.37 16.54
N HIS A 261 33.29 -12.55 15.22
CA HIS A 261 32.29 -12.04 14.29
C HIS A 261 31.34 -13.15 13.77
N ASP A 262 31.35 -14.35 14.37
CA ASP A 262 30.52 -15.48 13.93
C ASP A 262 29.02 -15.21 14.08
N LYS A 263 28.64 -14.28 14.98
CA LYS A 263 27.25 -13.91 15.22
C LYS A 263 26.98 -12.45 14.88
N ILE A 264 26.01 -12.25 13.99
CA ILE A 264 25.52 -10.91 13.65
C ILE A 264 24.49 -10.47 14.71
N TYR A 265 24.83 -9.45 15.50
CA TYR A 265 23.95 -8.85 16.53
C TYR A 265 23.11 -7.69 15.99
N TRP A 266 22.81 -7.68 14.68
CA TRP A 266 22.02 -6.66 14.01
C TRP A 266 20.61 -7.19 13.70
N ARG A 267 19.57 -6.53 14.21
CA ARG A 267 18.18 -6.86 13.90
C ARG A 267 17.53 -5.74 13.10
N GLU A 268 17.22 -6.01 11.84
CA GLU A 268 16.53 -5.09 10.94
C GLU A 268 15.16 -5.65 10.55
N SER A 269 14.13 -4.79 10.50
CA SER A 269 12.79 -5.20 10.02
C SER A 269 12.78 -5.37 8.50
N ARG A 270 11.88 -6.22 7.98
CA ARG A 270 11.68 -6.38 6.53
C ARG A 270 11.43 -5.03 5.83
N VAL A 271 10.61 -4.17 6.43
CA VAL A 271 10.27 -2.83 5.90
C VAL A 271 11.50 -1.93 5.81
N SER A 272 12.33 -1.87 6.87
CA SER A 272 13.58 -1.10 6.86
C SER A 272 14.55 -1.62 5.81
N LYS A 273 14.71 -2.95 5.74
CA LYS A 273 15.58 -3.58 4.75
C LYS A 273 15.12 -3.28 3.33
N GLN A 274 13.82 -3.41 3.04
CA GLN A 274 13.25 -3.10 1.73
C GLN A 274 13.39 -1.61 1.39
N PHE A 275 13.26 -0.70 2.36
CA PHE A 275 13.50 0.74 2.12
C PHE A 275 14.95 1.03 1.71
N ARG A 276 15.93 0.41 2.37
CA ARG A 276 17.36 0.65 2.10
C ARG A 276 17.90 -0.10 0.88
N THR A 277 17.40 -1.30 0.62
CA THR A 277 17.97 -2.24 -0.37
C THR A 277 17.02 -2.59 -1.51
N GLY A 278 15.77 -2.14 -1.45
CA GLY A 278 14.78 -2.38 -2.48
C GLY A 278 15.17 -1.69 -3.80
N THR A 279 14.79 -2.33 -4.89
CA THR A 279 15.02 -1.85 -6.26
C THR A 279 13.77 -1.21 -6.87
N ASP A 280 12.73 -0.94 -6.06
CA ASP A 280 11.50 -0.30 -6.52
C ASP A 280 11.80 1.16 -6.87
N HIS A 281 11.72 1.48 -8.16
CA HIS A 281 11.96 2.84 -8.66
C HIS A 281 10.69 3.68 -8.52
N TYR A 282 10.88 4.98 -8.25
CA TYR A 282 9.78 5.94 -8.31
C TYR A 282 9.36 6.12 -9.76
N HIS A 283 8.08 5.99 -10.04
CA HIS A 283 7.48 6.32 -11.33
C HIS A 283 6.66 7.62 -11.16
N GLU A 284 6.79 8.59 -12.07
CA GLU A 284 6.18 9.92 -11.88
C GLU A 284 4.65 9.90 -11.69
N LEU A 285 3.93 9.05 -12.43
CA LEU A 285 2.49 8.86 -12.29
C LEU A 285 2.09 7.82 -11.23
N LEU A 286 2.65 6.60 -11.28
CA LEU A 286 2.29 5.49 -10.37
C LEU A 286 2.80 5.69 -8.93
N GLY A 287 3.92 6.39 -8.75
CA GLY A 287 4.54 6.66 -7.45
C GLY A 287 5.49 5.56 -6.99
N ARG A 288 5.60 5.40 -5.66
CA ARG A 288 6.40 4.33 -5.05
C ARG A 288 5.51 3.23 -4.50
N ARG A 289 6.00 1.99 -4.65
CA ARG A 289 5.41 0.81 -4.04
C ARG A 289 5.51 0.89 -2.51
N MET A 290 4.42 0.56 -1.83
CA MET A 290 4.34 0.57 -0.37
C MET A 290 5.06 -0.66 0.21
N LEU A 291 5.90 -0.44 1.22
CA LEU A 291 6.76 -1.49 1.80
C LEU A 291 6.00 -2.56 2.61
N ASN A 292 4.77 -2.24 3.01
CA ASN A 292 3.89 -3.08 3.81
C ASN A 292 2.81 -3.78 2.96
N ASP A 293 2.98 -3.84 1.65
CA ASP A 293 2.09 -4.58 0.78
C ASP A 293 2.19 -6.10 0.99
N ALA A 294 1.21 -6.83 0.45
CA ALA A 294 1.11 -8.28 0.53
C ALA A 294 1.29 -8.87 -0.87
N GLU A 295 1.75 -10.12 -1.00
CA GLU A 295 2.00 -10.74 -2.32
C GLU A 295 0.79 -10.68 -3.27
N HIS A 296 -0.43 -10.77 -2.75
CA HIS A 296 -1.67 -10.78 -3.53
C HIS A 296 -2.31 -9.40 -3.69
N GLU A 297 -1.78 -8.37 -3.03
CA GLU A 297 -2.30 -7.01 -3.11
C GLU A 297 -1.15 -6.00 -3.04
N LEU A 298 -0.78 -5.49 -4.21
CA LEU A 298 0.25 -4.48 -4.37
C LEU A 298 -0.37 -3.10 -4.27
N ARG A 299 0.34 -2.18 -3.63
CA ARG A 299 -0.13 -0.82 -3.40
C ARG A 299 0.96 0.18 -3.76
N TRP A 300 0.59 1.20 -4.52
CA TRP A 300 1.48 2.32 -4.86
C TRP A 300 0.86 3.61 -4.38
N ARG A 301 1.69 4.42 -3.75
CA ARG A 301 1.32 5.73 -3.21
C ARG A 301 2.08 6.81 -3.96
N ASN A 302 1.37 7.87 -4.34
CA ASN A 302 1.96 9.04 -4.95
C ASN A 302 1.30 10.34 -4.45
N VAL A 303 2.00 11.46 -4.61
CA VAL A 303 1.43 12.80 -4.42
C VAL A 303 1.65 13.55 -5.73
N LEU A 304 0.61 13.69 -6.54
CA LEU A 304 0.71 14.30 -7.86
C LEU A 304 0.74 15.82 -7.72
N LYS A 305 1.74 16.45 -8.33
CA LYS A 305 1.95 17.90 -8.31
C LYS A 305 2.19 18.43 -9.70
N CYS A 306 1.60 19.58 -10.03
CA CYS A 306 1.84 20.23 -11.32
C CYS A 306 3.32 20.66 -11.49
N SER A 307 4.08 20.87 -10.41
CA SER A 307 5.52 21.17 -10.49
C SER A 307 6.39 19.98 -10.87
N GLU A 308 5.89 18.75 -10.67
CA GLU A 308 6.63 17.50 -10.92
C GLU A 308 6.14 16.84 -12.22
N LEU A 309 4.83 16.87 -12.47
CA LEU A 309 4.23 16.44 -13.75
C LEU A 309 4.17 17.62 -14.72
N SER A 310 5.26 17.86 -15.45
CA SER A 310 5.41 19.00 -16.37
C SER A 310 4.27 19.10 -17.40
N TRP A 311 3.76 17.96 -17.86
CA TRP A 311 2.74 17.87 -18.90
C TRP A 311 1.32 18.14 -18.43
N VAL A 312 1.00 17.98 -17.15
CA VAL A 312 -0.41 17.91 -16.71
C VAL A 312 -1.18 19.21 -16.85
N ARG A 313 -0.47 20.36 -16.83
CA ARG A 313 -1.07 21.68 -17.12
C ARG A 313 -1.65 21.77 -18.53
N GLY A 314 -1.21 20.90 -19.45
CA GLY A 314 -1.75 20.83 -20.80
C GLY A 314 -3.14 20.19 -20.90
N HIS A 315 -3.64 19.57 -19.84
CA HIS A 315 -4.97 18.95 -19.80
C HIS A 315 -5.92 19.75 -18.88
N GLU A 316 -6.37 20.89 -19.39
CA GLU A 316 -7.33 21.76 -18.71
C GLU A 316 -8.74 21.52 -19.24
N VAL A 317 -9.68 21.29 -18.32
CA VAL A 317 -11.10 21.08 -18.61
C VAL A 317 -11.92 22.04 -17.77
N LEU A 318 -12.75 22.87 -18.41
CA LEU A 318 -13.59 23.89 -17.79
C LEU A 318 -12.81 24.80 -16.83
N GLY A 319 -11.58 25.18 -17.20
CA GLY A 319 -10.70 26.04 -16.40
C GLY A 319 -10.03 25.34 -15.21
N GLN A 320 -10.08 24.01 -15.14
CA GLN A 320 -9.46 23.22 -14.07
C GLN A 320 -8.47 22.21 -14.65
N ILE A 321 -7.33 22.01 -13.97
CA ILE A 321 -6.34 20.99 -14.34
C ILE A 321 -6.84 19.63 -13.86
N LEU A 322 -7.20 18.77 -14.81
CA LEU A 322 -7.68 17.42 -14.53
C LEU A 322 -6.63 16.39 -14.88
N LEU A 323 -6.53 15.34 -14.07
CA LEU A 323 -5.84 14.11 -14.48
C LEU A 323 -6.60 13.51 -15.69
N PRO A 324 -5.94 13.29 -16.85
CA PRO A 324 -6.60 12.74 -18.03
C PRO A 324 -7.22 11.37 -17.75
N GLY A 325 -8.37 11.06 -18.36
CA GLY A 325 -8.97 9.72 -18.26
C GLY A 325 -8.03 8.62 -18.78
N ALA A 326 -7.18 8.96 -19.75
CA ALA A 326 -6.13 8.10 -20.28
C ALA A 326 -5.07 7.71 -19.23
N ALA A 327 -4.85 8.54 -18.19
CA ALA A 327 -3.83 8.29 -17.17
C ALA A 327 -4.14 7.02 -16.35
N TYR A 328 -5.42 6.67 -16.17
CA TYR A 328 -5.79 5.42 -15.49
C TYR A 328 -5.38 4.18 -16.26
N VAL A 329 -5.39 4.25 -17.60
CA VAL A 329 -4.90 3.18 -18.47
C VAL A 329 -3.38 3.07 -18.34
N SER A 330 -2.65 4.18 -18.46
CA SER A 330 -1.19 4.19 -18.27
C SER A 330 -0.79 3.66 -16.88
N LEU A 331 -1.46 4.09 -15.81
CA LEU A 331 -1.26 3.55 -14.45
C LEU A 331 -1.40 2.03 -14.39
N ALA A 332 -2.46 1.49 -15.02
CA ALA A 332 -2.69 0.05 -15.07
C ALA A 332 -1.63 -0.69 -15.88
N LEU A 333 -1.16 -0.11 -17.00
CA LEU A 333 -0.08 -0.69 -17.81
C LEU A 333 1.24 -0.72 -17.04
N GLU A 334 1.60 0.35 -16.33
CA GLU A 334 2.81 0.40 -15.51
C GLU A 334 2.75 -0.57 -14.34
N ALA A 335 1.61 -0.65 -13.66
CA ALA A 335 1.39 -1.66 -12.63
C ALA A 335 1.52 -3.07 -13.21
N GLY A 336 0.98 -3.31 -14.41
CA GLY A 336 1.13 -4.58 -15.15
C GLY A 336 2.60 -4.93 -15.47
N LYS A 337 3.40 -3.94 -15.89
CA LYS A 337 4.84 -4.09 -16.13
C LYS A 337 5.60 -4.46 -14.85
N GLN A 338 5.26 -3.84 -13.72
CA GLN A 338 5.85 -4.18 -12.41
C GLN A 338 5.40 -5.57 -11.92
N LEU A 339 4.12 -5.93 -12.13
CA LEU A 339 3.56 -7.24 -11.81
C LEU A 339 4.19 -8.38 -12.61
N ALA A 340 4.69 -8.09 -13.83
CA ALA A 340 5.41 -9.07 -14.63
C ALA A 340 6.74 -9.52 -13.99
N ALA A 341 7.29 -8.74 -13.05
CA ALA A 341 8.51 -9.05 -12.31
C ALA A 341 9.70 -9.51 -13.21
N GLY A 342 9.83 -8.88 -14.39
CA GLY A 342 10.89 -9.18 -15.37
C GLY A 342 10.58 -10.33 -16.34
N ARG A 343 9.42 -11.01 -16.22
CA ARG A 343 8.95 -11.98 -17.23
C ARG A 343 8.70 -11.27 -18.57
N THR A 344 8.97 -11.95 -19.67
CA THR A 344 8.74 -11.40 -21.02
C THR A 344 7.25 -11.22 -21.29
N ILE A 345 6.86 -9.97 -21.54
CA ILE A 345 5.49 -9.58 -21.83
C ILE A 345 5.25 -9.69 -23.34
N ARG A 346 4.22 -10.43 -23.71
CA ARG A 346 3.73 -10.51 -25.10
C ARG A 346 2.72 -9.41 -25.38
N LEU A 347 1.78 -9.18 -24.48
CA LEU A 347 0.68 -8.22 -24.64
C LEU A 347 0.22 -7.72 -23.28
N LEU A 348 -0.07 -6.43 -23.18
CA LEU A 348 -0.72 -5.83 -22.02
C LEU A 348 -2.17 -5.49 -22.36
N GLU A 349 -3.07 -5.79 -21.44
CA GLU A 349 -4.49 -5.58 -21.65
C GLU A 349 -5.11 -4.93 -20.41
N VAL A 350 -5.89 -3.89 -20.60
CA VAL A 350 -6.66 -3.20 -19.56
C VAL A 350 -8.14 -3.32 -19.91
N GLN A 351 -8.95 -3.83 -19.00
CA GLN A 351 -10.37 -4.09 -19.24
C GLN A 351 -11.26 -3.38 -18.21
N GLU A 352 -12.50 -3.11 -18.62
CA GLU A 352 -13.59 -2.64 -17.74
C GLU A 352 -13.18 -1.42 -16.89
N VAL A 353 -12.46 -0.45 -17.48
CA VAL A 353 -12.09 0.78 -16.78
C VAL A 353 -13.36 1.59 -16.56
N ASP A 354 -13.69 1.85 -15.30
CA ASP A 354 -14.86 2.62 -14.86
C ASP A 354 -14.36 3.83 -14.08
N ILE A 355 -14.51 5.01 -14.68
CA ILE A 355 -14.08 6.29 -14.13
C ILE A 355 -15.30 6.96 -13.52
N ARG A 356 -15.35 6.98 -12.19
CA ARG A 356 -16.51 7.46 -11.43
C ARG A 356 -16.48 8.95 -11.19
N ARG A 357 -15.27 9.50 -11.03
CA ARG A 357 -15.04 10.89 -10.64
C ARG A 357 -13.77 11.39 -11.32
N PRO A 358 -13.74 12.62 -11.86
CA PRO A 358 -12.51 13.25 -12.29
C PRO A 358 -11.63 13.60 -11.09
N VAL A 359 -10.32 13.63 -11.29
CA VAL A 359 -9.34 14.02 -10.27
C VAL A 359 -8.76 15.37 -10.64
N LEU A 360 -8.99 16.36 -9.78
CA LEU A 360 -8.41 17.68 -9.88
C LEU A 360 -6.98 17.63 -9.33
N ILE A 361 -6.02 18.16 -10.09
CA ILE A 361 -4.66 18.35 -9.59
C ILE A 361 -4.50 19.84 -9.23
N PRO A 362 -4.47 20.18 -7.94
CA PRO A 362 -4.36 21.57 -7.55
C PRO A 362 -2.99 22.12 -7.95
N ASP A 363 -2.96 23.33 -8.52
CA ASP A 363 -1.71 24.04 -8.81
C ASP A 363 -1.18 24.72 -7.54
N ASN A 364 -0.86 23.91 -6.53
CA ASN A 364 -0.31 24.34 -5.24
C ASN A 364 0.87 23.43 -4.83
N LYS A 365 1.50 23.76 -3.70
CA LYS A 365 2.66 22.99 -3.20
C LYS A 365 2.31 21.63 -2.59
N GLU A 366 1.06 21.45 -2.17
CA GLU A 366 0.59 20.24 -1.48
C GLU A 366 0.34 19.11 -2.48
N GLY A 367 -0.23 19.42 -3.65
CA GLY A 367 -0.63 18.42 -4.64
C GLY A 367 -1.83 17.60 -4.20
N ILE A 368 -2.03 16.46 -4.84
CA ILE A 368 -3.09 15.50 -4.51
C ILE A 368 -2.52 14.12 -4.22
N GLU A 369 -2.86 13.56 -3.06
CA GLU A 369 -2.46 12.20 -2.72
C GLU A 369 -3.29 11.18 -3.49
N THR A 370 -2.62 10.17 -4.02
CA THR A 370 -3.22 9.10 -4.81
C THR A 370 -2.70 7.74 -4.36
N MET A 371 -3.56 6.72 -4.47
CA MET A 371 -3.24 5.34 -4.16
C MET A 371 -3.77 4.45 -5.28
N PHE A 372 -2.88 3.69 -5.91
CA PHE A 372 -3.23 2.65 -6.86
C PHE A 372 -3.08 1.30 -6.17
N ILE A 373 -4.10 0.46 -6.22
CA ILE A 373 -4.10 -0.88 -5.61
C ILE A 373 -4.34 -1.90 -6.71
N ALA A 374 -3.45 -2.87 -6.86
CA ALA A 374 -3.63 -4.02 -7.74
C ALA A 374 -3.74 -5.30 -6.92
N ARG A 375 -4.92 -5.93 -6.96
CA ARG A 375 -5.17 -7.22 -6.31
C ARG A 375 -5.09 -8.33 -7.34
N LEU A 376 -4.14 -9.25 -7.15
CA LEU A 376 -4.01 -10.44 -7.97
C LEU A 376 -5.27 -11.30 -7.87
N MET A 377 -5.71 -11.81 -9.01
CA MET A 377 -6.80 -12.77 -9.09
C MET A 377 -6.21 -14.17 -9.28
N ASP A 378 -6.80 -15.17 -8.63
CA ASP A 378 -6.43 -16.57 -8.86
C ASP A 378 -6.64 -16.91 -10.34
N SER A 379 -5.57 -17.33 -11.00
CA SER A 379 -5.58 -17.78 -12.39
C SER A 379 -5.03 -19.20 -12.42
N ASN A 380 -5.80 -20.13 -12.99
CA ASN A 380 -5.35 -21.50 -13.25
C ASN A 380 -4.32 -21.58 -14.40
N ASN A 381 -4.00 -20.44 -15.04
CA ASN A 381 -3.15 -20.38 -16.21
C ASN A 381 -1.94 -19.47 -15.96
N ASP A 382 -0.74 -20.05 -16.01
CA ASP A 382 0.52 -19.33 -15.81
C ASP A 382 0.92 -18.47 -17.04
N THR A 383 0.19 -18.58 -18.16
CA THR A 383 0.45 -17.72 -19.34
C THR A 383 -0.19 -16.34 -19.24
N VAL A 384 -1.16 -16.13 -18.34
CA VAL A 384 -1.85 -14.84 -18.18
C VAL A 384 -2.02 -14.52 -16.70
N LEU A 385 -1.39 -13.43 -16.26
CA LEU A 385 -1.63 -12.85 -14.95
C LEU A 385 -2.82 -11.88 -15.03
N LYS A 386 -3.73 -11.97 -14.05
CA LYS A 386 -4.91 -11.12 -13.97
C LYS A 386 -4.92 -10.39 -12.63
N ALA A 387 -5.18 -9.10 -12.64
CA ALA A 387 -5.35 -8.31 -11.42
C ALA A 387 -6.53 -7.34 -11.55
N LYS A 388 -7.28 -7.18 -10.47
CA LYS A 388 -8.24 -6.07 -10.33
C LYS A 388 -7.49 -4.86 -9.83
N PHE A 389 -7.69 -3.70 -10.43
CA PHE A 389 -7.18 -2.45 -9.87
C PHE A 389 -8.28 -1.52 -9.38
N SER A 390 -7.91 -0.75 -8.36
CA SER A 390 -8.70 0.36 -7.83
C SER A 390 -7.77 1.55 -7.60
N PHE A 391 -8.23 2.72 -8.00
CA PHE A 391 -7.53 3.99 -7.84
C PHE A 391 -8.31 4.89 -6.91
N PHE A 392 -7.60 5.46 -5.94
CA PHE A 392 -8.15 6.36 -4.95
C PHE A 392 -7.39 7.67 -4.93
N SER A 393 -8.08 8.76 -4.62
CA SER A 393 -7.49 10.08 -4.43
C SER A 393 -8.00 10.73 -3.14
N CYS A 394 -7.13 11.46 -2.44
CA CYS A 394 -7.50 12.28 -1.29
C CYS A 394 -7.48 13.76 -1.68
N SER A 395 -8.66 14.34 -1.89
CA SER A 395 -8.79 15.74 -2.29
C SER A 395 -8.53 16.73 -1.16
N ASP A 396 -8.71 16.30 0.10
CA ASP A 396 -8.54 17.14 1.28
C ASP A 396 -7.84 16.34 2.39
N SER A 397 -6.59 16.71 2.65
CA SER A 397 -5.74 16.10 3.66
C SER A 397 -6.27 16.28 5.08
N SER A 398 -7.14 17.26 5.32
CA SER A 398 -7.71 17.55 6.64
C SER A 398 -8.89 16.63 7.01
N THR A 399 -9.66 16.17 6.02
CA THR A 399 -10.75 15.18 6.20
C THR A 399 -10.26 13.73 6.12
N GLY A 400 -9.09 13.50 5.50
CA GLY A 400 -8.29 12.28 5.64
C GLY A 400 -8.86 11.00 5.00
N SER A 401 -9.92 11.09 4.18
CA SER A 401 -10.55 9.92 3.56
C SER A 401 -10.20 9.79 2.08
N MET A 402 -9.64 8.64 1.70
CA MET A 402 -9.37 8.29 0.31
C MET A 402 -10.68 7.99 -0.44
N VAL A 403 -10.95 8.73 -1.50
CA VAL A 403 -12.16 8.56 -2.33
C VAL A 403 -11.86 7.60 -3.48
N HIS A 404 -12.76 6.65 -3.72
CA HIS A 404 -12.66 5.72 -4.85
C HIS A 404 -13.03 6.43 -6.16
N THR A 405 -12.10 6.45 -7.10
CA THR A 405 -12.17 7.29 -8.30
C THR A 405 -12.30 6.46 -9.57
N CYS A 406 -11.50 5.40 -9.70
CA CYS A 406 -11.50 4.54 -10.88
C CYS A 406 -11.27 3.08 -10.48
N ASN A 407 -11.84 2.15 -11.22
CA ASN A 407 -11.52 0.72 -11.11
C ASN A 407 -11.44 0.06 -12.48
N GLY A 408 -10.80 -1.09 -12.55
CA GLY A 408 -10.74 -1.90 -13.76
C GLY A 408 -9.99 -3.19 -13.53
N ARG A 409 -9.54 -3.82 -14.62
CA ARG A 409 -8.68 -5.00 -14.59
C ARG A 409 -7.49 -4.80 -15.49
N VAL A 410 -6.35 -5.35 -15.08
CA VAL A 410 -5.16 -5.47 -15.91
C VAL A 410 -4.86 -6.95 -16.11
N LEU A 411 -4.56 -7.32 -17.34
CA LEU A 411 -4.15 -8.65 -17.75
C LEU A 411 -2.79 -8.54 -18.43
N VAL A 412 -1.85 -9.37 -17.99
CA VAL A 412 -0.50 -9.45 -18.54
C VAL A 412 -0.35 -10.80 -19.20
N HIS A 413 -0.24 -10.80 -20.54
CA HIS A 413 -0.05 -12.00 -21.32
C HIS A 413 1.45 -12.25 -21.49
N PHE A 414 1.92 -13.40 -21.00
CA PHE A 414 3.32 -13.81 -21.10
C PHE A 414 3.59 -14.64 -22.35
N GLY A 415 4.81 -14.56 -22.87
CA GLY A 415 5.26 -15.36 -24.00
C GLY A 415 6.28 -14.63 -24.86
N SER A 416 6.64 -15.23 -26.00
CA SER A 416 7.50 -14.57 -27.00
C SER A 416 6.80 -13.33 -27.55
N SER A 417 7.43 -12.17 -27.39
CA SER A 417 6.94 -10.91 -27.97
C SER A 417 6.91 -11.02 -29.50
N SER A 418 5.81 -10.60 -30.12
CA SER A 418 5.61 -10.61 -31.57
C SER A 418 5.06 -9.26 -32.02
N VAL A 419 5.46 -8.83 -33.22
CA VAL A 419 4.96 -7.60 -33.84
C VAL A 419 3.51 -7.77 -34.31
N ASP A 420 3.16 -8.97 -34.82
CA ASP A 420 1.80 -9.34 -35.24
C ASP A 420 0.88 -9.71 -34.04
N GLY A 421 1.10 -9.10 -32.87
CA GLY A 421 0.30 -9.32 -31.67
C GLY A 421 -1.10 -8.70 -31.73
N LEU A 422 -1.29 -7.72 -32.62
CA LEU A 422 -2.53 -6.98 -32.84
C LEU A 422 -2.88 -6.97 -34.34
N PRO A 423 -4.17 -6.82 -34.72
CA PRO A 423 -4.60 -6.69 -36.10
C PRO A 423 -3.87 -5.58 -36.85
N ARG A 424 -3.51 -5.84 -38.11
CA ARG A 424 -2.84 -4.85 -38.97
C ARG A 424 -3.82 -3.76 -39.42
N ARG A 425 -3.27 -2.59 -39.77
CA ARG A 425 -4.03 -1.46 -40.26
C ARG A 425 -4.75 -1.80 -41.58
N GLU A 426 -6.05 -1.54 -41.63
CA GLU A 426 -6.82 -1.67 -42.87
C GLU A 426 -6.54 -0.51 -43.83
N PRO A 427 -6.76 -0.69 -45.15
CA PRO A 427 -6.63 0.40 -46.11
C PRO A 427 -7.57 1.56 -45.78
N VAL A 428 -7.03 2.78 -45.78
CA VAL A 428 -7.79 4.00 -45.52
C VAL A 428 -8.86 4.19 -46.62
N PRO A 429 -10.12 4.51 -46.27
CA PRO A 429 -11.17 4.78 -47.24
C PRO A 429 -10.81 5.92 -48.21
N PRO A 430 -11.18 5.85 -49.50
CA PRO A 430 -10.71 6.80 -50.52
C PRO A 430 -11.40 8.18 -50.49
N SER A 431 -12.44 8.38 -49.67
CA SER A 431 -13.29 9.59 -49.68
C SER A 431 -13.32 10.29 -48.32
N LEU A 432 -12.16 10.72 -47.85
CA LEU A 432 -12.02 11.50 -46.62
C LEU A 432 -11.83 12.98 -46.91
N LEU A 433 -12.48 13.81 -46.09
CA LEU A 433 -12.35 15.26 -46.11
C LEU A 433 -11.22 15.68 -45.18
N ASN A 434 -10.31 16.52 -45.67
CA ASN A 434 -9.29 17.14 -44.83
C ASN A 434 -9.94 18.09 -43.83
N VAL A 435 -9.45 18.04 -42.59
CA VAL A 435 -9.90 18.89 -41.50
C VAL A 435 -8.75 19.76 -41.03
N ASP A 436 -9.03 21.05 -40.89
CA ASP A 436 -8.10 22.00 -40.27
C ASP A 436 -7.96 21.72 -38.77
N VAL A 437 -6.76 21.35 -38.35
CA VAL A 437 -6.41 20.99 -36.97
C VAL A 437 -6.59 22.16 -36.00
N ASP A 438 -6.25 23.38 -36.40
CA ASP A 438 -6.39 24.55 -35.52
C ASP A 438 -7.86 24.84 -35.23
N ARG A 439 -8.73 24.57 -36.21
CA ARG A 439 -10.17 24.63 -36.03
C ARG A 439 -10.68 23.54 -35.09
N VAL A 440 -10.12 22.33 -35.13
CA VAL A 440 -10.46 21.26 -34.17
C VAL A 440 -10.18 21.71 -32.74
N TYR A 441 -8.98 22.21 -32.46
CA TYR A 441 -8.64 22.68 -31.11
C TYR A 441 -9.41 23.94 -30.69
N SER A 442 -9.84 24.76 -31.65
CA SER A 442 -10.73 25.90 -31.38
C SER A 442 -12.12 25.44 -30.95
N VAL A 443 -12.67 24.38 -31.56
CA VAL A 443 -13.94 23.76 -31.12
C VAL A 443 -13.78 23.14 -29.73
N PHE A 444 -12.67 22.44 -29.46
CA PHE A 444 -12.38 21.90 -28.13
C PHE A 444 -12.34 23.01 -27.06
N SER A 445 -11.65 24.12 -27.32
CA SER A 445 -11.63 25.24 -26.37
C SER A 445 -13.03 25.87 -26.19
N GLY A 446 -13.83 25.96 -27.27
CA GLY A 446 -15.21 26.45 -27.20
C GLY A 446 -16.15 25.63 -26.32
N ILE A 447 -15.90 24.32 -26.21
CA ILE A 447 -16.62 23.42 -25.29
C ILE A 447 -15.88 23.23 -23.95
N GLY A 448 -14.88 24.05 -23.66
CA GLY A 448 -14.14 24.01 -22.39
C GLY A 448 -13.06 22.92 -22.27
N LEU A 449 -12.67 22.25 -23.36
CA LEU A 449 -11.51 21.37 -23.41
C LEU A 449 -10.29 22.17 -23.90
N ASN A 450 -9.55 22.76 -22.96
CA ASN A 450 -8.44 23.66 -23.23
C ASN A 450 -7.10 22.90 -23.26
N TYR A 451 -6.89 22.12 -24.33
CA TYR A 451 -5.65 21.36 -24.51
C TYR A 451 -4.45 22.25 -24.85
N GLN A 452 -3.31 22.01 -24.20
CA GLN A 452 -2.05 22.73 -24.42
C GLN A 452 -0.85 21.78 -24.47
N GLY A 453 0.28 22.27 -25.01
CA GLY A 453 1.54 21.54 -25.08
C GLY A 453 1.36 20.18 -25.77
N ILE A 454 1.80 19.12 -25.10
CA ILE A 454 1.79 17.75 -25.65
C ILE A 454 0.40 17.16 -25.89
N PHE A 455 -0.67 17.78 -25.36
CA PHE A 455 -2.05 17.38 -25.66
C PHE A 455 -2.54 17.94 -27.00
N ARG A 456 -1.78 18.83 -27.66
CA ARG A 456 -2.05 19.31 -29.03
C ARG A 456 -1.26 18.52 -30.07
N GLY A 457 -1.32 17.19 -29.99
CA GLY A 457 -0.49 16.29 -30.81
C GLY A 457 -0.98 16.05 -32.24
N LEU A 458 -2.24 16.34 -32.57
CA LEU A 458 -2.78 16.11 -33.91
C LEU A 458 -2.08 17.03 -34.95
N SER A 459 -1.70 16.48 -36.10
CA SER A 459 -1.00 17.22 -37.16
C SER A 459 -1.67 17.14 -38.52
N ASN A 460 -2.17 15.96 -38.91
CA ASN A 460 -2.94 15.78 -40.14
C ASN A 460 -4.22 15.00 -39.82
N VAL A 461 -5.36 15.48 -40.28
CA VAL A 461 -6.67 14.92 -39.92
C VAL A 461 -7.54 14.83 -41.16
N GLN A 462 -8.07 13.64 -41.43
CA GLN A 462 -9.03 13.40 -42.49
C GLN A 462 -10.22 12.62 -41.91
N ARG A 463 -11.44 12.93 -42.38
CA ARG A 463 -12.64 12.29 -41.85
C ARG A 463 -13.70 11.99 -42.89
N SER A 464 -14.56 11.04 -42.56
CA SER A 464 -15.89 10.86 -43.14
C SER A 464 -16.92 10.81 -42.00
N LEU A 465 -18.18 10.49 -42.31
CA LEU A 465 -19.17 10.24 -41.27
C LEU A 465 -18.70 9.04 -40.42
N ASP A 466 -18.66 9.24 -39.09
CA ASP A 466 -18.37 8.22 -38.08
C ASP A 466 -16.99 7.55 -38.18
N TYR A 467 -16.08 8.13 -38.98
CA TYR A 467 -14.71 7.66 -39.13
C TYR A 467 -13.74 8.84 -39.30
N ALA A 468 -12.59 8.76 -38.64
CA ALA A 468 -11.47 9.67 -38.86
C ALA A 468 -10.16 8.92 -38.88
N THR A 469 -9.25 9.37 -39.74
CA THR A 469 -7.85 8.99 -39.71
C THR A 469 -7.01 10.23 -39.44
N SER A 470 -6.00 10.12 -38.58
CA SER A 470 -5.13 11.24 -38.26
C SER A 470 -3.70 10.82 -37.99
N ILE A 471 -2.79 11.76 -38.14
CA ILE A 471 -1.39 11.63 -37.72
C ILE A 471 -1.23 12.49 -36.48
N ALA A 472 -0.55 11.95 -35.48
CA ALA A 472 -0.15 12.70 -34.30
C ALA A 472 1.37 12.63 -34.10
N THR A 473 1.97 13.76 -33.69
CA THR A 473 3.42 13.95 -33.67
C THR A 473 3.87 14.62 -32.38
N TRP A 474 4.96 14.12 -31.78
CA TRP A 474 5.61 14.69 -30.59
C TRP A 474 7.13 14.59 -30.71
N SER A 475 7.87 15.37 -29.92
CA SER A 475 9.28 15.07 -29.67
C SER A 475 9.41 13.94 -28.64
N GLN A 476 10.42 13.08 -28.76
CA GLN A 476 10.66 12.03 -27.77
C GLN A 476 10.97 12.61 -26.39
N SER A 477 11.60 13.78 -26.31
CA SER A 477 11.86 14.45 -25.01
C SER A 477 10.59 14.89 -24.29
N ASP A 478 9.51 15.13 -25.03
CA ASP A 478 8.22 15.54 -24.46
C ASP A 478 7.43 14.36 -23.88
N LEU A 479 7.70 13.14 -24.36
CA LEU A 479 7.06 11.90 -23.94
C LEU A 479 8.11 11.05 -23.22
N ASP A 480 8.19 11.19 -21.89
CA ASP A 480 9.18 10.49 -21.07
C ASP A 480 9.24 8.97 -21.38
N ASN A 481 10.46 8.41 -21.42
CA ASN A 481 10.74 7.06 -21.90
C ASN A 481 10.32 5.96 -20.90
N ASP A 482 9.98 6.31 -19.68
CA ASP A 482 9.67 5.32 -18.63
C ASP A 482 8.28 4.68 -18.79
N TYR A 483 7.42 5.28 -19.61
CA TYR A 483 6.06 4.80 -19.89
C TYR A 483 6.02 3.68 -20.92
N VAL A 484 5.16 2.68 -20.69
CA VAL A 484 4.66 1.75 -21.70
C VAL A 484 3.94 2.53 -22.79
N ILE A 485 2.99 3.38 -22.38
CA ILE A 485 2.34 4.38 -23.24
C ILE A 485 2.02 5.62 -22.40
N HIS A 486 2.46 6.79 -22.89
CA HIS A 486 2.26 8.06 -22.21
C HIS A 486 0.77 8.49 -22.19
N PRO A 487 0.24 9.01 -21.05
CA PRO A 487 -1.16 9.42 -20.93
C PRO A 487 -1.60 10.44 -21.97
N ALA A 488 -0.76 11.43 -22.28
CA ALA A 488 -1.10 12.47 -23.26
C ALA A 488 -1.23 11.93 -24.69
N LEU A 489 -0.44 10.91 -25.06
CA LEU A 489 -0.58 10.25 -26.36
C LEU A 489 -1.95 9.59 -26.44
N LEU A 490 -2.34 8.79 -25.44
CA LEU A 490 -3.65 8.14 -25.38
C LEU A 490 -4.80 9.15 -25.35
N ASP A 491 -4.64 10.28 -24.66
CA ASP A 491 -5.66 11.32 -24.64
C ASP A 491 -5.86 11.95 -26.03
N VAL A 492 -4.78 12.18 -26.79
CA VAL A 492 -4.87 12.62 -28.19
C VAL A 492 -5.58 11.57 -29.06
N VAL A 493 -5.42 10.28 -28.78
CA VAL A 493 -6.23 9.23 -29.41
C VAL A 493 -7.71 9.42 -29.07
N PHE A 494 -8.05 9.69 -27.81
CA PHE A 494 -9.44 9.95 -27.40
C PHE A 494 -10.01 11.21 -28.07
N GLN A 495 -9.20 12.25 -28.23
CA GLN A 495 -9.58 13.50 -28.92
C GLN A 495 -9.96 13.23 -30.38
N SER A 496 -9.29 12.30 -31.06
CA SER A 496 -9.58 11.97 -32.46
C SER A 496 -10.99 11.37 -32.66
N LEU A 497 -11.62 10.84 -31.62
CA LEU A 497 -13.01 10.37 -31.66
C LEU A 497 -14.02 11.52 -31.86
N PHE A 498 -13.74 12.71 -31.33
CA PHE A 498 -14.59 13.90 -31.57
C PHE A 498 -14.57 14.33 -33.04
N VAL A 499 -13.42 14.17 -33.69
CA VAL A 499 -13.27 14.44 -35.13
C VAL A 499 -14.07 13.44 -35.96
N ALA A 500 -14.03 12.15 -35.59
CA ALA A 500 -14.83 11.12 -36.25
C ALA A 500 -16.34 11.42 -36.13
N ARG A 501 -16.79 11.93 -34.98
CA ARG A 501 -18.20 12.31 -34.73
C ARG A 501 -18.68 13.39 -35.68
N SER A 502 -18.00 14.52 -35.77
CA SER A 502 -18.48 15.64 -36.59
C SER A 502 -17.37 16.54 -37.12
N HIS A 503 -17.64 17.20 -38.25
CA HIS A 503 -16.72 18.19 -38.79
C HIS A 503 -16.70 19.43 -37.87
N PRO A 504 -15.54 20.05 -37.58
CA PRO A 504 -15.48 21.20 -36.67
C PRO A 504 -16.31 22.40 -37.16
N SER A 505 -16.53 22.54 -38.47
CA SER A 505 -17.41 23.57 -39.04
C SER A 505 -18.91 23.35 -38.81
N THR A 506 -19.33 22.18 -38.36
CA THR A 506 -20.76 21.86 -38.18
C THR A 506 -21.29 22.29 -36.81
N GLU A 507 -20.40 22.59 -35.87
CA GLU A 507 -20.75 23.01 -34.49
C GLU A 507 -21.70 22.02 -33.79
N GLN A 508 -21.62 20.73 -34.14
CA GLN A 508 -22.44 19.66 -33.56
C GLN A 508 -21.90 19.13 -32.22
N VAL A 509 -20.65 19.48 -31.87
CA VAL A 509 -20.07 19.17 -30.56
C VAL A 509 -20.23 20.43 -29.72
N THR A 510 -21.26 20.44 -28.89
CA THR A 510 -21.64 21.60 -28.06
C THR A 510 -21.33 21.39 -26.58
N ASN A 511 -21.14 20.14 -26.16
CA ASN A 511 -20.97 19.75 -24.77
C ASN A 511 -19.57 19.19 -24.51
N THR A 512 -19.03 19.50 -23.33
CA THR A 512 -17.82 18.86 -22.80
C THR A 512 -18.12 17.40 -22.50
N LEU A 513 -17.50 16.47 -23.24
CA LEU A 513 -17.61 15.04 -22.99
C LEU A 513 -16.33 14.52 -22.35
N LEU A 514 -16.43 13.77 -21.25
CA LEU A 514 -15.29 13.16 -20.56
C LEU A 514 -15.36 11.64 -20.58
N PRO A 515 -14.21 10.94 -20.58
CA PRO A 515 -14.16 9.48 -20.44
C PRO A 515 -14.79 9.02 -19.13
N VAL A 516 -15.78 8.13 -19.21
CA VAL A 516 -16.40 7.49 -18.03
C VAL A 516 -16.21 5.98 -18.01
N LYS A 517 -16.02 5.36 -19.19
CA LYS A 517 -15.82 3.92 -19.29
C LYS A 517 -14.93 3.57 -20.48
N ILE A 518 -14.07 2.58 -20.32
CA ILE A 518 -13.30 1.98 -21.41
C ILE A 518 -13.46 0.46 -21.30
N GLN A 519 -13.99 -0.17 -22.33
CA GLN A 519 -14.25 -1.61 -22.29
C GLN A 519 -12.94 -2.40 -22.34
N ARG A 520 -12.04 -2.06 -23.27
CA ARG A 520 -10.78 -2.76 -23.45
C ARG A 520 -9.72 -1.87 -24.08
N VAL A 521 -8.49 -1.96 -23.58
CA VAL A 521 -7.28 -1.39 -24.20
C VAL A 521 -6.24 -2.50 -24.29
N LEU A 522 -5.72 -2.74 -25.48
CA LEU A 522 -4.64 -3.68 -25.75
C LEU A 522 -3.41 -2.92 -26.21
N VAL A 523 -2.25 -3.23 -25.65
CA VAL A 523 -0.97 -2.61 -25.99
C VAL A 523 0.05 -3.69 -26.32
N ASN A 524 0.67 -3.56 -27.49
CA ASN A 524 1.82 -4.38 -27.87
C ASN A 524 3.13 -3.66 -27.49
N PRO A 525 3.79 -4.03 -26.37
CA PRO A 525 4.99 -3.34 -25.91
C PRO A 525 6.20 -3.55 -26.82
N LYS A 526 6.12 -4.44 -27.83
CA LYS A 526 7.23 -4.71 -28.75
C LYS A 526 7.33 -3.66 -29.87
N VAL A 527 6.23 -3.00 -30.22
CA VAL A 527 6.18 -2.04 -31.31
C VAL A 527 6.56 -0.67 -30.77
N SER A 528 7.69 -0.13 -31.22
CA SER A 528 8.11 1.23 -30.85
C SER A 528 7.29 2.27 -31.60
N VAL A 529 6.94 3.37 -30.94
CA VAL A 529 6.36 4.58 -31.57
C VAL A 529 7.41 5.65 -31.89
N VAL A 530 8.65 5.43 -31.45
CA VAL A 530 9.78 6.36 -31.67
C VAL A 530 10.45 6.06 -33.01
N GLU A 531 10.60 7.08 -33.84
CA GLU A 531 11.35 7.03 -35.10
C GLU A 531 12.85 7.30 -34.89
N ALA A 532 13.68 7.01 -35.90
CA ALA A 532 15.15 7.07 -35.80
C ALA A 532 15.72 8.45 -35.41
N GLU A 533 14.96 9.53 -35.62
CA GLU A 533 15.37 10.91 -35.37
C GLU A 533 14.89 11.47 -34.01
N GLY A 534 14.34 10.64 -33.12
CA GLY A 534 13.83 11.08 -31.82
C GLY A 534 12.48 11.82 -31.92
N THR A 535 11.75 11.61 -33.00
CA THR A 535 10.36 12.05 -33.17
C THR A 535 9.43 10.87 -32.93
N VAL A 536 8.31 11.10 -32.25
CA VAL A 536 7.24 10.12 -32.07
C VAL A 536 6.13 10.47 -33.05
N MET A 537 5.83 9.57 -33.98
CA MET A 537 4.79 9.78 -34.98
C MET A 537 3.91 8.53 -35.12
N VAL A 538 2.60 8.71 -34.97
CA VAL A 538 1.64 7.61 -35.02
C VAL A 538 0.48 7.91 -35.95
N ASN A 539 -0.01 6.86 -36.60
CA ASN A 539 -1.27 6.87 -37.33
C ASN A 539 -2.41 6.45 -36.40
N LEU A 540 -3.50 7.21 -36.40
CA LEU A 540 -4.67 7.03 -35.57
C LEU A 540 -5.88 6.78 -36.46
N ASP A 541 -6.59 5.69 -36.25
CA ASP A 541 -7.88 5.44 -36.88
C ASP A 541 -8.96 5.37 -35.80
N SER A 542 -10.03 6.15 -35.95
CA SER A 542 -11.12 6.28 -34.99
C SER A 542 -12.47 6.02 -35.63
N TYR A 543 -13.29 5.24 -34.94
CA TYR A 543 -14.62 4.79 -35.38
C TYR A 543 -15.66 5.17 -34.32
N VAL A 544 -16.71 5.85 -34.73
CA VAL A 544 -17.88 6.10 -33.87
C VAL A 544 -18.81 4.89 -33.98
N VAL A 545 -19.01 4.21 -32.86
CA VAL A 545 -19.87 3.02 -32.76
C VAL A 545 -21.31 3.42 -32.46
N ASP A 546 -21.48 4.35 -31.51
CA ASP A 546 -22.79 4.88 -31.13
C ASP A 546 -22.67 6.32 -30.64
N ARG A 547 -23.73 7.11 -30.83
CA ARG A 547 -23.74 8.52 -30.45
C ARG A 547 -25.13 8.99 -30.05
N THR A 548 -25.16 9.72 -28.94
CA THR A 548 -26.33 10.48 -28.49
C THR A 548 -25.96 11.96 -28.32
N PRO A 549 -26.89 12.84 -27.94
CA PRO A 549 -26.56 14.23 -27.58
C PRO A 549 -25.61 14.35 -26.37
N THR A 550 -25.64 13.37 -25.46
CA THR A 550 -24.91 13.41 -24.20
C THR A 550 -23.82 12.34 -24.07
N SER A 551 -23.68 11.45 -25.06
CA SER A 551 -22.65 10.41 -25.07
C SER A 551 -22.06 10.16 -26.45
N LEU A 552 -20.81 9.69 -26.45
CA LEU A 552 -20.09 9.26 -27.63
C LEU A 552 -19.35 7.96 -27.31
N LEU A 553 -19.64 6.90 -28.06
CA LEU A 553 -19.01 5.60 -27.95
C LEU A 553 -18.19 5.34 -29.21
N GLY A 554 -16.95 4.92 -29.04
CA GLY A 554 -16.11 4.58 -30.18
C GLY A 554 -14.91 3.71 -29.88
N ASP A 555 -14.32 3.25 -30.98
CA ASP A 555 -13.13 2.42 -31.02
C ASP A 555 -12.01 3.19 -31.71
N MET A 556 -10.79 3.03 -31.24
CA MET A 556 -9.62 3.71 -31.79
C MET A 556 -8.42 2.76 -31.88
N HIS A 557 -7.62 2.92 -32.91
CA HIS A 557 -6.44 2.11 -33.15
C HIS A 557 -5.24 3.00 -33.47
N VAL A 558 -4.10 2.65 -32.88
CA VAL A 558 -2.83 3.38 -33.01
C VAL A 558 -1.83 2.48 -33.72
N TYR A 559 -1.22 3.00 -34.78
CA TYR A 559 -0.26 2.28 -35.60
C TYR A 559 1.05 3.06 -35.73
N ASN A 560 2.15 2.33 -35.84
CA ASN A 560 3.44 2.93 -36.22
C ASN A 560 3.36 3.46 -37.66
N THR A 561 3.87 4.67 -37.90
CA THR A 561 3.75 5.33 -39.21
C THR A 561 4.59 4.69 -40.31
N LEU A 562 5.76 4.16 -39.96
CA LEU A 562 6.72 3.56 -40.90
C LEU A 562 6.41 2.08 -41.18
N SER A 563 6.12 1.29 -40.14
CA SER A 563 5.90 -0.16 -40.30
C SER A 563 4.44 -0.54 -40.53
N GLY A 564 3.49 0.30 -40.10
CA GLY A 564 2.05 -0.01 -40.14
C GLY A 564 1.59 -1.00 -39.07
N ASP A 565 2.47 -1.38 -38.15
CA ASP A 565 2.15 -2.32 -37.07
C ASP A 565 1.29 -1.64 -36.00
N ALA A 566 0.32 -2.38 -35.47
CA ALA A 566 -0.55 -1.91 -34.41
C ALA A 566 0.17 -1.88 -33.06
N VAL A 567 0.08 -0.72 -32.40
CA VAL A 567 0.67 -0.44 -31.09
C VAL A 567 -0.39 -0.56 -30.01
N VAL A 568 -1.53 0.12 -30.22
CA VAL A 568 -2.63 0.19 -29.26
C VAL A 568 -3.95 -0.06 -29.97
N GLN A 569 -4.83 -0.85 -29.35
CA GLN A 569 -6.25 -0.90 -29.72
C GLN A 569 -7.10 -0.54 -28.51
N ILE A 570 -8.03 0.38 -28.69
CA ILE A 570 -8.99 0.84 -27.70
C ILE A 570 -10.38 0.51 -28.22
N GLU A 571 -11.14 -0.23 -27.43
CA GLU A 571 -12.50 -0.63 -27.76
C GLU A 571 -13.46 -0.13 -26.67
N GLY A 572 -14.60 0.40 -27.10
CA GLY A 572 -15.68 0.83 -26.24
C GLY A 572 -15.29 1.98 -25.30
N LEU A 573 -14.59 3.01 -25.80
CA LEU A 573 -14.42 4.26 -25.07
C LEU A 573 -15.75 5.00 -25.07
N LEU A 574 -16.33 5.15 -23.88
CA LEU A 574 -17.55 5.91 -23.66
C LEU A 574 -17.22 7.26 -23.04
N LEU A 575 -17.50 8.32 -23.78
CA LEU A 575 -17.48 9.70 -23.32
C LEU A 575 -18.91 10.12 -22.94
N LYS A 576 -19.08 10.82 -21.82
CA LYS A 576 -20.36 11.39 -21.39
C LYS A 576 -20.26 12.87 -21.04
N ALA A 577 -21.35 13.59 -21.25
CA ALA A 577 -21.48 14.99 -20.86
C ALA A 577 -21.40 15.14 -19.34
N ILE A 578 -20.75 16.22 -18.89
CA ILE A 578 -20.61 16.54 -17.46
C ILE A 578 -21.94 16.98 -16.85
N ALA A 579 -22.75 17.69 -17.63
CA ALA A 579 -24.07 18.21 -17.25
C ALA A 579 -25.12 17.85 -18.31
N GLU A 580 -26.38 17.82 -17.89
CA GLU A 580 -27.49 17.69 -18.83
C GLU A 580 -27.60 18.94 -19.71
N PRO A 581 -27.79 18.78 -21.02
CA PRO A 581 -27.92 19.91 -21.93
C PRO A 581 -29.19 20.69 -21.63
N THR A 582 -29.09 22.02 -21.66
CA THR A 582 -30.23 22.93 -21.47
C THR A 582 -30.79 23.39 -22.81
N GLU A 583 -32.05 23.82 -22.85
CA GLU A 583 -32.71 24.33 -24.07
C GLU A 583 -31.93 25.46 -24.76
N SER A 584 -31.17 26.26 -23.99
CA SER A 584 -30.30 27.31 -24.53
C SER A 584 -29.15 26.81 -25.41
N GLN A 585 -28.84 25.51 -25.35
CA GLN A 585 -27.78 24.85 -26.13
C GLN A 585 -28.35 24.12 -27.36
N ASP A 586 -29.68 24.13 -27.54
CA ASP A 586 -30.32 23.49 -28.68
C ASP A 586 -30.03 24.25 -29.98
N ARG A 587 -29.71 23.49 -31.02
CA ARG A 587 -29.50 24.05 -32.34
C ARG A 587 -30.82 24.18 -33.08
N GLN A 588 -31.27 25.41 -33.27
CA GLN A 588 -32.48 25.74 -34.03
C GLN A 588 -32.24 25.63 -35.54
N ILE A 589 -32.15 24.39 -36.05
CA ILE A 589 -32.01 24.13 -37.51
C ILE A 589 -33.39 24.08 -38.18
N PHE A 590 -34.38 23.55 -37.48
CA PHE A 590 -35.73 23.42 -38.00
C PHE A 590 -36.46 24.74 -37.84
N SER A 591 -37.02 25.21 -38.95
CA SER A 591 -37.96 26.31 -38.98
C SER A 591 -39.17 25.88 -39.79
N GLU A 592 -40.32 26.40 -39.41
CA GLU A 592 -41.53 26.30 -40.21
C GLU A 592 -42.04 27.70 -40.53
N THR A 593 -42.64 27.84 -41.70
CA THR A 593 -43.37 29.08 -42.02
C THR A 593 -44.71 29.03 -41.31
N VAL A 594 -44.81 29.74 -40.19
CA VAL A 594 -46.08 29.94 -39.48
C VAL A 594 -46.89 31.01 -40.23
N TRP A 595 -47.87 30.56 -41.02
CA TRP A 595 -48.78 31.45 -41.71
C TRP A 595 -49.77 32.05 -40.70
N GLN A 596 -49.79 33.38 -40.61
CA GLN A 596 -50.75 34.12 -39.81
C GLN A 596 -51.55 35.08 -40.69
N ALA A 597 -52.71 35.52 -40.21
CA ALA A 597 -53.52 36.52 -40.90
C ALA A 597 -52.73 37.84 -41.01
N ASP A 598 -52.77 38.46 -42.19
CA ASP A 598 -52.11 39.74 -42.43
C ASP A 598 -52.75 40.83 -41.56
N ALA A 599 -51.97 41.40 -40.65
CA ALA A 599 -52.42 42.44 -39.72
C ALA A 599 -52.95 43.70 -40.43
N SER A 600 -52.58 43.92 -41.70
CA SER A 600 -53.09 45.03 -42.52
C SER A 600 -54.55 44.86 -42.95
N LEU A 601 -55.07 43.62 -42.93
CA LEU A 601 -56.44 43.32 -43.36
C LEU A 601 -57.50 43.53 -42.26
N ASN A 602 -57.11 43.90 -41.02
CA ASN A 602 -58.00 44.19 -39.88
C ASN A 602 -59.07 43.13 -39.56
N LEU A 603 -58.92 41.90 -40.07
CA LEU A 603 -59.79 40.77 -39.80
C LEU A 603 -59.25 40.03 -38.58
N ILE A 604 -59.47 40.58 -37.39
CA ILE A 604 -59.36 39.80 -36.16
C ILE A 604 -60.57 38.86 -36.13
N MET A 605 -60.41 37.67 -36.70
CA MET A 605 -61.35 36.57 -36.48
C MET A 605 -61.15 36.13 -35.03
N PRO A 606 -62.11 36.34 -34.11
CA PRO A 606 -62.00 35.77 -32.77
C PRO A 606 -61.92 34.24 -32.89
N GLU A 607 -61.11 33.61 -32.04
CA GLU A 607 -61.11 32.14 -31.93
C GLU A 607 -62.53 31.67 -31.62
N ARG A 608 -63.07 30.87 -32.53
CA ARG A 608 -64.45 30.41 -32.45
C ARG A 608 -64.52 29.19 -31.54
N ASP A 609 -65.09 29.35 -30.37
CA ASP A 609 -65.40 28.23 -29.47
C ASP A 609 -66.69 27.56 -29.93
N PHE A 610 -66.56 26.57 -30.82
CA PHE A 610 -67.69 25.83 -31.38
C PHE A 610 -68.57 25.16 -30.31
N THR A 611 -68.00 24.81 -29.17
CA THR A 611 -68.73 24.24 -28.03
C THR A 611 -69.61 25.29 -27.36
N ASN A 612 -69.08 26.49 -27.10
CA ASN A 612 -69.85 27.56 -26.48
C ASN A 612 -70.87 28.17 -27.45
N ASP A 613 -70.52 28.31 -28.74
CA ASP A 613 -71.46 28.72 -29.81
C ASP A 613 -72.68 27.79 -29.87
N GLY A 614 -72.46 26.47 -29.76
CA GLY A 614 -73.54 25.48 -29.74
C GLY A 614 -74.51 25.68 -28.57
N VAL A 615 -73.99 25.92 -27.37
CA VAL A 615 -74.80 26.19 -26.17
C VAL A 615 -75.58 27.49 -26.28
N GLU A 616 -74.96 28.55 -26.81
CA GLU A 616 -75.63 29.83 -27.04
C GLU A 616 -76.73 29.75 -28.10
N MET A 617 -76.50 29.02 -29.20
CA MET A 617 -77.52 28.78 -30.23
C MET A 617 -78.70 27.98 -29.69
N ASP A 618 -78.44 26.97 -28.86
CA ASP A 618 -79.45 26.16 -28.19
C ASP A 618 -80.31 26.99 -27.22
N LEU A 619 -79.68 27.90 -26.46
CA LEU A 619 -80.39 28.83 -25.58
C LEU A 619 -81.23 29.84 -26.37
N ALA A 620 -80.70 30.40 -27.46
CA ALA A 620 -81.44 31.30 -28.34
C ALA A 620 -82.69 30.61 -28.93
N ALA A 621 -82.55 29.35 -29.37
CA ALA A 621 -83.68 28.55 -29.83
C ALA A 621 -84.72 28.30 -28.73
N ALA A 622 -84.30 28.07 -27.48
CA ALA A 622 -85.21 27.94 -26.34
C ALA A 622 -86.00 29.23 -26.07
N ILE A 623 -85.35 30.39 -26.12
CA ILE A 623 -85.98 31.70 -25.94
C ILE A 623 -87.00 31.97 -27.04
N ASP A 624 -86.63 31.73 -28.30
CA ASP A 624 -87.53 31.90 -29.46
C ASP A 624 -88.74 30.95 -29.39
N ARG A 625 -88.52 29.70 -28.95
CA ARG A 625 -89.57 28.70 -28.72
C ARG A 625 -90.54 29.13 -27.63
N ALA A 626 -90.05 29.69 -26.52
CA ALA A 626 -90.90 30.23 -25.45
C ALA A 626 -91.68 31.47 -25.92
N ALA A 627 -91.04 32.38 -26.66
CA ALA A 627 -91.68 33.57 -27.19
C ALA A 627 -92.82 33.21 -28.18
N LEU A 628 -92.61 32.21 -29.04
CA LEU A 628 -93.64 31.72 -29.97
C LEU A 628 -94.90 31.24 -29.24
N TYR A 629 -94.72 30.46 -28.17
CA TYR A 629 -95.83 29.97 -27.34
C TYR A 629 -96.66 31.13 -26.78
N TYR A 630 -96.02 32.14 -26.20
CA TYR A 630 -96.72 33.29 -25.64
C TYR A 630 -97.38 34.17 -26.71
N MET A 631 -96.80 34.32 -27.90
CA MET A 631 -97.44 35.01 -29.02
C MET A 631 -98.73 34.31 -29.46
N GLN A 632 -98.70 32.98 -29.56
CA GLN A 632 -99.87 32.19 -29.92
C GLN A 632 -100.96 32.28 -28.85
N ARG A 633 -100.60 32.07 -27.58
CA ARG A 633 -101.53 32.19 -26.45
C ARG A 633 -102.16 33.58 -26.37
N LEU A 634 -101.37 34.64 -26.58
CA LEU A 634 -101.88 36.01 -26.56
C LEU A 634 -102.93 36.23 -27.67
N LEU A 635 -102.65 35.78 -28.89
CA LEU A 635 -103.62 35.92 -29.99
C LEU A 635 -104.87 35.07 -29.75
N GLU A 636 -104.74 33.88 -29.18
CA GLU A 636 -105.90 33.06 -28.79
C GLU A 636 -106.75 33.69 -27.68
N GLU A 637 -106.15 34.48 -26.78
CA GLU A 637 -106.85 35.15 -25.67
C GLU A 637 -107.67 36.38 -26.09
N PHE A 638 -107.31 37.05 -27.19
CA PHE A 638 -108.02 38.23 -27.70
C PHE A 638 -108.92 37.87 -28.88
N ASP A 639 -110.24 38.02 -28.71
CA ASP A 639 -111.20 37.91 -29.82
C ASP A 639 -111.07 39.10 -30.80
N PRO A 640 -111.42 38.93 -32.10
CA PRO A 640 -111.31 39.99 -33.10
C PRO A 640 -111.91 41.38 -32.74
N PRO A 641 -113.07 41.49 -32.05
CA PRO A 641 -113.59 42.79 -31.62
C PRO A 641 -112.82 43.41 -30.45
N GLU A 642 -112.24 42.61 -29.55
CA GLU A 642 -111.38 43.11 -28.46
C GLU A 642 -110.07 43.65 -29.03
N ARG A 643 -109.52 43.04 -30.08
CA ARG A 643 -108.31 43.55 -30.75
C ARG A 643 -108.53 44.93 -31.38
N ALA A 644 -109.71 45.18 -31.94
CA ALA A 644 -110.03 46.46 -32.55
C ALA A 644 -110.18 47.62 -31.54
N SER A 645 -110.37 47.31 -30.24
CA SER A 645 -110.46 48.31 -29.17
C SER A 645 -109.11 48.63 -28.49
N LEU A 646 -108.07 47.81 -28.73
CA LEU A 646 -106.71 48.07 -28.24
C LEU A 646 -106.13 49.35 -28.84
N ALA A 647 -105.16 49.95 -28.17
CA ALA A 647 -104.41 51.09 -28.73
C ALA A 647 -103.79 50.73 -30.08
N TRP A 648 -103.75 51.67 -31.04
CA TRP A 648 -103.32 51.40 -32.42
C TRP A 648 -101.96 50.69 -32.55
N TYR A 649 -101.02 50.97 -31.64
CA TYR A 649 -99.70 50.32 -31.63
C TYR A 649 -99.72 48.89 -31.08
N HIS A 650 -100.65 48.56 -30.17
CA HIS A 650 -100.91 47.17 -29.75
C HIS A 650 -101.63 46.39 -30.86
N GLN A 651 -102.51 47.03 -31.63
CA GLN A 651 -103.11 46.41 -32.83
C GLN A 651 -102.03 46.03 -33.85
N ARG A 652 -101.09 46.93 -34.13
CA ARG A 652 -99.93 46.65 -35.00
C ARG A 652 -99.06 45.51 -34.45
N MET A 653 -98.91 45.38 -33.13
CA MET A 653 -98.18 44.27 -32.50
C MET A 653 -98.89 42.92 -32.72
N CYS A 654 -100.21 42.86 -32.52
CA CYS A 654 -100.98 41.65 -32.79
C CYS A 654 -100.93 41.24 -34.27
N GLU A 655 -101.07 42.19 -35.20
CA GLU A 655 -100.91 41.92 -36.64
C GLU A 655 -99.49 41.42 -36.99
N ALA A 656 -98.46 41.96 -36.33
CA ALA A 656 -97.09 41.50 -36.51
C ALA A 656 -96.94 40.05 -36.00
N PHE A 657 -97.55 39.70 -34.87
CA PHE A 657 -97.56 38.33 -34.34
C PHE A 657 -98.35 37.37 -35.24
N GLU A 658 -99.47 37.79 -35.83
CA GLU A 658 -100.22 36.97 -36.79
C GLU A 658 -99.40 36.68 -38.05
N ASN A 659 -98.77 37.70 -38.63
CA ASN A 659 -97.88 37.53 -39.79
C ASN A 659 -96.68 36.64 -39.46
N HIS A 660 -96.14 36.76 -38.23
CA HIS A 660 -95.05 35.92 -37.76
C HIS A 660 -95.48 34.46 -37.62
N LEU A 661 -96.63 34.20 -36.98
CA LEU A 661 -97.21 32.85 -36.86
C LEU A 661 -97.59 32.25 -38.22
N GLU A 662 -98.09 33.05 -39.16
CA GLU A 662 -98.34 32.59 -40.53
C GLU A 662 -97.06 32.14 -41.23
N SER A 663 -95.97 32.90 -41.07
CA SER A 663 -94.66 32.53 -41.62
C SER A 663 -94.14 31.20 -41.05
N VAL A 664 -94.32 30.98 -39.74
CA VAL A 664 -93.97 29.72 -39.07
C VAL A 664 -94.88 28.58 -39.53
N LYS A 665 -96.20 28.80 -39.66
CA LYS A 665 -97.17 27.80 -40.18
C LYS A 665 -96.85 27.37 -41.61
N LYS A 666 -96.43 28.32 -42.45
CA LYS A 666 -95.99 28.08 -43.84
C LYS A 666 -94.58 27.45 -43.92
N GLY A 667 -93.84 27.39 -42.81
CA GLY A 667 -92.49 26.83 -42.75
C GLY A 667 -91.41 27.71 -43.38
N ILE A 668 -91.67 29.02 -43.53
CA ILE A 668 -90.77 29.97 -44.21
C ILE A 668 -89.90 30.73 -43.19
N HIS A 669 -90.19 30.60 -41.89
CA HIS A 669 -89.46 31.32 -40.85
C HIS A 669 -87.99 30.82 -40.72
N PRO A 670 -86.99 31.71 -40.67
CA PRO A 670 -85.57 31.32 -40.77
C PRO A 670 -84.98 30.60 -39.54
N VAL A 671 -85.60 30.74 -38.36
CA VAL A 671 -85.06 30.20 -37.08
C VAL A 671 -86.08 29.33 -36.33
N VAL A 672 -87.26 29.90 -36.06
CA VAL A 672 -88.40 29.22 -35.43
C VAL A 672 -88.94 28.06 -36.27
N ARG A 673 -89.09 26.88 -35.65
CA ARG A 673 -89.55 25.65 -36.32
C ARG A 673 -91.07 25.49 -36.25
N ARG A 674 -91.67 24.99 -37.33
CA ARG A 674 -93.12 24.74 -37.42
C ARG A 674 -93.63 23.78 -36.33
N GLU A 675 -92.81 22.81 -35.94
CA GLU A 675 -93.14 21.82 -34.90
C GLU A 675 -93.45 22.46 -33.54
N TRP A 676 -92.84 23.61 -33.23
CA TRP A 676 -93.01 24.30 -31.95
C TRP A 676 -94.40 24.93 -31.78
N LEU A 677 -95.19 25.03 -32.85
CA LEU A 677 -96.59 25.47 -32.76
C LEU A 677 -97.48 24.47 -32.01
N ALA A 678 -97.03 23.23 -31.84
CA ALA A 678 -97.71 22.19 -31.07
C ALA A 678 -97.31 22.19 -29.58
N ASP A 679 -96.44 23.10 -29.15
CA ASP A 679 -95.94 23.14 -27.78
C ASP A 679 -97.00 23.60 -26.78
N GLY A 680 -97.10 22.88 -25.67
CA GLY A 680 -97.91 23.27 -24.51
C GLY A 680 -97.07 23.76 -23.33
N LEU A 681 -97.71 24.00 -22.19
CA LEU A 681 -97.05 24.35 -20.92
C LEU A 681 -95.98 23.34 -20.48
N GLU A 682 -96.10 22.06 -20.85
CA GLU A 682 -95.12 21.02 -20.55
C GLU A 682 -93.79 21.25 -21.30
N ALA A 683 -93.85 21.73 -22.54
CA ALA A 683 -92.66 22.06 -23.31
C ALA A 683 -91.90 23.25 -22.71
N LEU A 684 -92.62 24.24 -22.18
CA LEU A 684 -92.00 25.37 -21.46
C LEU A 684 -91.30 24.93 -20.17
N LYS A 685 -91.96 24.09 -19.36
CA LYS A 685 -91.34 23.55 -18.13
C LYS A 685 -90.04 22.78 -18.43
N ALA A 686 -90.02 22.02 -19.53
CA ALA A 686 -88.81 21.33 -19.96
C ALA A 686 -87.66 22.30 -20.35
N LEU A 687 -87.99 23.48 -20.90
CA LEU A 687 -86.99 24.53 -21.16
C LEU A 687 -86.49 25.17 -19.87
N ASP A 688 -87.37 25.43 -18.90
CA ASP A 688 -87.00 25.96 -17.58
C ASP A 688 -86.11 25.01 -16.79
N GLU A 689 -86.38 23.70 -16.87
CA GLU A 689 -85.53 22.66 -16.26
C GLU A 689 -84.17 22.56 -16.96
N LYS A 690 -84.13 22.71 -18.29
CA LYS A 690 -82.88 22.68 -19.07
C LYS A 690 -82.02 23.93 -18.80
N TYR A 691 -82.64 25.08 -18.52
CA TYR A 691 -81.97 26.38 -18.36
C TYR A 691 -82.36 27.08 -17.05
N PRO A 692 -82.03 26.48 -15.89
CA PRO A 692 -82.40 27.06 -14.61
C PRO A 692 -81.72 28.41 -14.41
N ASN A 693 -82.48 29.40 -13.95
CA ASN A 693 -82.00 30.75 -13.65
C ASN A 693 -81.50 31.59 -14.85
N GLN A 694 -81.76 31.17 -16.10
CA GLN A 694 -81.47 32.01 -17.26
C GLN A 694 -82.39 33.23 -17.33
N ILE A 695 -81.79 34.42 -17.28
CA ILE A 695 -82.53 35.68 -17.14
C ILE A 695 -83.38 35.99 -18.37
N ASP A 696 -82.93 35.60 -19.56
CA ASP A 696 -83.63 35.81 -20.82
C ASP A 696 -84.98 35.07 -20.85
N LEU A 697 -84.97 33.79 -20.47
CA LEU A 697 -86.18 32.96 -20.37
C LEU A 697 -87.11 33.47 -19.27
N GLN A 698 -86.57 33.77 -18.08
CA GLN A 698 -87.35 34.35 -16.97
C GLN A 698 -88.09 35.62 -17.39
N LEU A 699 -87.43 36.48 -18.16
CA LEU A 699 -88.01 37.72 -18.66
C LEU A 699 -89.10 37.45 -19.71
N VAL A 700 -88.89 36.50 -20.63
CA VAL A 700 -89.91 36.09 -21.61
C VAL A 700 -91.15 35.52 -20.93
N HIS A 701 -90.99 34.65 -19.93
CA HIS A 701 -92.11 34.14 -19.12
C HIS A 701 -92.86 35.25 -18.40
N ALA A 702 -92.13 36.13 -17.69
CA ALA A 702 -92.74 37.24 -16.95
C ALA A 702 -93.50 38.21 -17.86
N ILE A 703 -92.94 38.55 -19.04
CA ILE A 703 -93.62 39.38 -20.03
C ILE A 703 -94.83 38.64 -20.59
N GLY A 704 -94.64 37.42 -21.08
CA GLY A 704 -95.66 36.60 -21.73
C GLY A 704 -96.90 36.37 -20.86
N ASP A 705 -96.72 36.02 -19.59
CA ASP A 705 -97.83 35.79 -18.65
C ASP A 705 -98.60 37.05 -18.28
N ASN A 706 -98.01 38.24 -18.46
CA ASN A 706 -98.65 39.52 -18.13
C ASN A 706 -99.04 40.32 -19.36
N LEU A 707 -98.72 39.84 -20.57
CA LEU A 707 -98.82 40.63 -21.79
C LEU A 707 -100.27 41.00 -22.13
N ALA A 708 -101.24 40.11 -21.89
CA ALA A 708 -102.66 40.41 -22.08
C ALA A 708 -103.14 41.56 -21.17
N SER A 709 -102.83 41.49 -19.86
CA SER A 709 -103.13 42.59 -18.92
C SER A 709 -102.40 43.89 -19.28
N VAL A 710 -101.19 43.82 -19.82
CA VAL A 710 -100.47 45.01 -20.31
C VAL A 710 -101.18 45.61 -21.52
N LEU A 711 -101.65 44.79 -22.46
CA LEU A 711 -102.37 45.25 -23.65
C LEU A 711 -103.73 45.88 -23.32
N ARG A 712 -104.45 45.34 -22.32
CA ARG A 712 -105.68 45.90 -21.75
C ARG A 712 -105.44 47.18 -20.92
N GLY A 713 -104.19 47.53 -20.63
CA GLY A 713 -103.82 48.70 -19.85
C GLY A 713 -103.90 48.53 -18.32
N GLU A 714 -104.10 47.29 -17.84
CA GLU A 714 -104.25 46.95 -16.42
C GLU A 714 -102.90 46.94 -15.68
N LYS A 715 -101.79 46.65 -16.39
CA LYS A 715 -100.43 46.62 -15.85
C LYS A 715 -99.47 47.43 -16.72
N GLN A 716 -98.48 48.07 -16.10
CA GLN A 716 -97.36 48.67 -16.84
C GLN A 716 -96.26 47.64 -17.10
N LEU A 717 -95.86 47.48 -18.36
CA LEU A 717 -94.83 46.51 -18.77
C LEU A 717 -93.49 46.70 -18.02
N LEU A 718 -93.08 47.95 -17.84
CA LEU A 718 -91.83 48.28 -17.13
C LEU A 718 -91.85 47.79 -15.68
N GLN A 719 -93.02 47.85 -15.02
CA GLN A 719 -93.18 47.36 -13.66
C GLN A 719 -92.98 45.83 -13.58
N VAL A 720 -93.47 45.08 -14.59
CA VAL A 720 -93.27 43.63 -14.69
C VAL A 720 -91.79 43.29 -14.86
N MET A 721 -91.08 44.01 -15.74
CA MET A 721 -89.66 43.76 -16.02
C MET A 721 -88.72 44.17 -14.86
N LEU A 722 -89.14 45.11 -14.00
CA LEU A 722 -88.35 45.56 -12.84
C LEU A 722 -88.52 44.66 -11.61
N GLN A 723 -89.53 43.77 -11.58
CA GLN A 723 -89.69 42.81 -10.49
C GLN A 723 -88.43 41.95 -10.34
N ASN A 724 -88.03 41.70 -9.09
CA ASN A 724 -86.84 40.90 -8.75
C ASN A 724 -85.55 41.33 -9.46
N ASN A 725 -85.44 42.62 -9.82
CA ASN A 725 -84.31 43.21 -10.52
C ASN A 725 -83.98 42.55 -11.88
N MET A 726 -84.98 41.95 -12.55
CA MET A 726 -84.76 41.18 -13.78
C MET A 726 -84.16 42.02 -14.91
N LEU A 727 -84.70 43.21 -15.14
CA LEU A 727 -84.23 44.12 -16.18
C LEU A 727 -82.74 44.50 -16.01
N SER A 728 -82.30 44.81 -14.78
CA SER A 728 -80.91 45.17 -14.52
C SER A 728 -79.96 43.98 -14.68
N ARG A 729 -80.40 42.78 -14.27
CA ARG A 729 -79.63 41.53 -14.45
C ARG A 729 -79.45 41.19 -15.94
N PHE A 730 -80.50 41.38 -16.74
CA PHE A 730 -80.45 41.25 -18.20
C PHE A 730 -79.42 42.23 -18.81
N TYR A 731 -79.47 43.51 -18.43
CA TYR A 731 -78.51 44.51 -18.95
C TYR A 731 -77.06 44.22 -18.54
N MET A 732 -76.80 43.79 -17.30
CA MET A 732 -75.45 43.40 -16.87
C MET A 732 -74.90 42.23 -17.69
N MET A 733 -75.73 41.21 -17.93
CA MET A 733 -75.33 40.03 -18.72
C MET A 733 -75.07 40.40 -20.18
N MET A 734 -75.91 41.28 -20.76
CA MET A 734 -75.74 41.76 -22.13
C MET A 734 -74.46 42.59 -22.31
N MET A 735 -74.06 43.37 -21.29
CA MET A 735 -72.84 44.18 -21.34
C MET A 735 -71.57 43.34 -21.23
N MET A 736 -71.59 42.24 -20.45
CA MET A 736 -70.49 41.26 -20.39
C MET A 736 -70.35 40.46 -21.69
N MET A 737 -71.44 40.15 -22.39
CA MET A 737 -71.40 39.38 -23.64
C MET A 737 -71.08 40.22 -24.89
N MET A 738 -71.37 41.53 -24.89
CA MET A 738 -71.00 42.43 -26.00
C MET A 738 -69.48 42.55 -26.22
N MET A 739 -68.66 42.13 -25.25
CA MET A 739 -67.20 42.04 -25.44
C MET A 739 -66.75 40.79 -26.21
N ASN A 740 -67.60 39.75 -26.38
CA ASN A 740 -67.11 38.41 -26.78
C ASN A 740 -67.77 37.71 -27.98
N SER A 741 -68.88 38.15 -28.58
CA SER A 741 -69.35 37.50 -29.84
C SER A 741 -70.43 38.30 -30.61
N LEU A 742 -70.43 38.08 -31.92
CA LEU A 742 -71.03 38.92 -32.98
C LEU A 742 -72.45 38.50 -33.41
N THR A 743 -73.25 37.87 -32.54
CA THR A 743 -74.48 37.21 -32.98
C THR A 743 -75.66 37.38 -32.02
N ARG A 744 -76.38 38.51 -32.04
CA ARG A 744 -77.74 38.57 -31.45
C ARG A 744 -78.73 39.44 -32.25
N PHE A 745 -79.37 38.80 -33.23
CA PHE A 745 -80.60 39.26 -33.91
C PHE A 745 -81.81 39.33 -32.95
N SER A 746 -81.77 38.63 -31.80
CA SER A 746 -82.84 38.62 -30.79
C SER A 746 -82.98 39.94 -30.02
N SER A 747 -81.92 40.76 -29.95
CA SER A 747 -81.99 42.09 -29.35
C SER A 747 -83.01 43.00 -30.05
N LEU A 748 -83.19 42.84 -31.37
CA LEU A 748 -84.14 43.62 -32.17
C LEU A 748 -85.60 43.40 -31.78
N TYR A 749 -85.98 42.21 -31.31
CA TYR A 749 -87.37 41.91 -30.95
C TYR A 749 -87.78 42.58 -29.63
N ILE A 750 -86.92 42.50 -28.61
CA ILE A 750 -87.15 43.16 -27.31
C ILE A 750 -86.99 44.69 -27.46
N HIS A 751 -86.07 45.17 -28.31
CA HIS A 751 -85.94 46.60 -28.62
C HIS A 751 -87.11 47.15 -29.45
N ALA A 752 -87.70 46.34 -30.34
CA ALA A 752 -88.89 46.73 -31.10
C ALA A 752 -90.13 46.85 -30.19
N ALA A 753 -90.31 45.92 -29.24
CA ALA A 753 -91.33 46.03 -28.20
C ALA A 753 -91.14 47.29 -27.34
N MET A 754 -89.90 47.64 -26.98
CA MET A 754 -89.59 48.87 -26.24
C MET A 754 -89.78 50.16 -27.06
N ARG A 755 -89.57 50.15 -28.39
CA ARG A 755 -89.82 51.32 -29.26
C ARG A 755 -91.30 51.60 -29.52
N GLY A 756 -92.17 50.60 -29.34
CA GLY A 756 -93.63 50.77 -29.43
C GLY A 756 -94.26 51.63 -28.32
N LEU A 757 -93.51 51.97 -27.26
CA LEU A 757 -93.98 52.70 -26.07
C LEU A 757 -93.73 54.22 -26.11
N ARG A 758 -93.38 54.83 -27.25
CA ARG A 758 -93.22 56.30 -27.37
C ARG A 758 -94.32 56.94 -28.22
N PRO A 759 -95.24 57.74 -27.63
CA PRO A 759 -96.06 58.66 -28.41
C PRO A 759 -95.17 59.81 -28.92
N ARG A 760 -94.78 59.81 -30.20
CA ARG A 760 -94.20 61.00 -30.83
C ARG A 760 -95.31 61.96 -31.19
N ALA A 761 -95.68 62.81 -30.24
CA ALA A 761 -96.23 64.12 -30.56
C ALA A 761 -95.11 64.97 -31.19
N ARG A 762 -95.18 65.17 -32.51
CA ARG A 762 -94.66 66.39 -33.16
C ARG A 762 -95.44 66.62 -34.45
N SER A 763 -96.38 67.54 -34.32
CA SER A 763 -97.11 68.21 -35.39
C SER A 763 -96.15 68.78 -36.43
N ARG A 764 -96.49 68.59 -37.71
CA ARG A 764 -96.01 69.45 -38.80
C ARG A 764 -96.75 70.79 -38.69
N ARG A 765 -96.06 71.81 -38.17
CA ARG A 765 -95.93 73.16 -38.73
C ARG A 765 -94.83 73.87 -37.99
#